data_AF-A0A970CRQ6-F1
#
_entry.id   AF-A0A970CRQ6-F1
#
_cell.length_a   1.000
_cell.length_b   1.000
_cell.length_c   1.000
_cell.angle_alpha   90.00
_cell.angle_beta   90.00
_cell.angle_gamma   90.00
#
_symmetry.space_group_name_H-M   'P 1'
#
loop_
_entity.id
_entity.type
_entity.pdbx_description
1 polymer ?
#
loop_
_entity_poly.entity_id
_entity_poly.type
_entity_poly.pdbx_seq_one_letter_code
_entity_poly.pdbx_strand_id
1 'polypeptide(L)'
;MKIGNDDFTVNITKRLIANVGEKDNNFAVVKHYNTYSITSEDAKNIMMAYPEFNTYFHTFSNREMVETYEPFLNIIKNIYTRYYHDVTLDEYLSESDIYPLQKSFFKSYIESGMCMRDEEFILGEIGFEHKKMVESVANIIIKLSQRHKILIIIDNIHMASQSTIELLLKLFDYDNKNIALFAAFNYLKSVLPHVDKVWNEYMDRLNDTGCIYDGDSGQMLVSADDGVFNFSSRKVYEYLLKLRAMYYALDFEQAGYYLRIIYNKLEIEHINIDEQCKFDLYRLYGLVLIFSNDISNSLIICDELKKMNSIHHTAERNYNYHYIYGLTQVYGGNLEKAKKCADICNVIAENEEDEYLQFKAELLSLMVEMSGWHNIFFFTRDTKVSEGFVEKAEKYGYYNHLAYIYIYAFDNSVDLFKNLKNIEDIDDRLLSFSEGIDLAKNIGNTMLVTRGYRKNIMLTSVNGLFEVTNYFYNKLQEVIGEDNPFQLADIYNGLGYNNCTMEHFKKANDNYNKAIDIYMELNRMEYVGETLYNMAINCMQAEKYEDAYDYLRTCVKIINVLKLNNLQVCNISKIFGLLALCAYRLKLDYECILFLDTNKSFLTHVLNNEKSLREKLRIDKSFNGNDDDLFLYRYVSGLVFLRERAYKQADECFKLADENNQLSNGNQFFSMTQLKISHAEVLRYLGKRDEAQKALEEAYNYAKKHKYRYQLSKIKAAMSNTDYEKFNGTLKIKNYTIDQINKGIHQAGVLKDYDNLKNQIEFISIWQNILDTERKTKNSLISTAANAFMLNFSIDLFVFIYFENGKPVVYFNNSKIHLSEGDLDILSMYFRKNRNGFATSKIMKNHKDYSRVLSIFDMDNICSMVCNPFFVSENLDSIFISCIYMKENWNIHVNRYLLDETELNMFNLLFRQLLNAIHRIESVDKIRQINHKLQKSSVTDYLTGLNNRDGFYGKVEKIINITREKNEKLALAILYIDLDNFKYYNDTFGHDVGDLILKEIAGVLKDIAGNNGFATRYGGDEFLITLINSNKQNALVTAKLALDTILAKNAYVSQISSFLGRQVVIPREKAVSCSIGISFSDNVKDDEELAKIIKQADEMLYSIKHTTKGDVRLYEK
;
A
#
# COMPACT_ATOMS: atom_id res chain seq x y z
N MET A 1 28.16 12.07 34.00
CA MET A 1 28.69 12.84 35.14
C MET A 1 27.51 13.32 35.97
N LYS A 2 27.49 13.10 37.30
CA LYS A 2 26.38 13.50 38.18
C LYS A 2 26.58 14.94 38.71
N ILE A 3 25.63 15.84 38.46
CA ILE A 3 25.61 17.24 38.91
C ILE A 3 24.19 17.53 39.48
N GLY A 4 24.08 18.28 40.58
CA GLY A 4 22.82 18.49 41.34
C GLY A 4 21.79 19.42 40.68
N ASN A 5 20.53 19.35 41.15
CA ASN A 5 19.30 19.74 40.45
C ASN A 5 19.13 21.21 40.05
N ASP A 6 19.46 22.18 40.91
CA ASP A 6 19.21 23.61 40.61
C ASP A 6 20.35 24.27 39.81
N ASP A 7 21.43 23.50 39.54
CA ASP A 7 22.63 23.96 38.85
C ASP A 7 22.90 23.17 37.56
N PHE A 8 22.05 22.19 37.22
CA PHE A 8 22.30 21.24 36.13
C PHE A 8 22.20 21.88 34.74
N THR A 9 21.07 22.53 34.44
CA THR A 9 20.80 23.27 33.19
C THR A 9 21.86 24.35 32.97
N VAL A 10 22.14 25.15 34.00
CA VAL A 10 23.12 26.25 33.97
C VAL A 10 24.54 25.74 33.69
N ASN A 11 24.96 24.63 34.29
CA ASN A 11 26.28 24.07 34.09
C ASN A 11 26.48 23.48 32.68
N ILE A 12 25.47 22.81 32.14
CA ILE A 12 25.51 22.33 30.74
C ILE A 12 25.59 23.52 29.78
N THR A 13 24.77 24.54 29.98
CA THR A 13 24.78 25.74 29.13
C THR A 13 26.14 26.46 29.19
N LYS A 14 26.72 26.68 30.39
CA LYS A 14 28.06 27.27 30.53
C LYS A 14 29.11 26.50 29.75
N ARG A 15 29.07 25.16 29.82
CA ARG A 15 30.01 24.29 29.10
C ARG A 15 29.83 24.39 27.59
N LEU A 16 28.59 24.37 27.11
CA LEU A 16 28.31 24.54 25.68
C LEU A 16 28.87 25.88 25.20
N ILE A 17 28.58 26.97 25.91
CA ILE A 17 29.03 28.31 25.50
C ILE A 17 30.55 28.43 25.46
N ALA A 18 31.26 27.82 26.41
CA ALA A 18 32.73 27.81 26.43
C ALA A 18 33.36 27.12 25.21
N ASN A 19 32.68 26.12 24.63
CA ASN A 19 33.19 25.38 23.48
C ASN A 19 32.92 26.06 22.13
N VAL A 20 32.08 27.11 22.10
CA VAL A 20 31.69 27.79 20.86
C VAL A 20 32.89 28.53 20.28
N GLY A 21 33.22 28.24 19.03
CA GLY A 21 34.41 28.71 18.33
C GLY A 21 35.62 27.77 18.45
N GLU A 22 35.60 26.80 19.37
CA GLU A 22 36.71 25.87 19.61
C GLU A 22 36.42 24.46 19.14
N LYS A 23 35.22 23.94 19.40
CA LYS A 23 34.83 22.54 19.15
C LYS A 23 33.74 22.44 18.09
N ASP A 24 33.93 21.54 17.13
CA ASP A 24 32.88 21.14 16.19
C ASP A 24 31.82 20.26 16.89
N ASN A 25 30.58 20.30 16.39
CA ASN A 25 29.46 19.49 16.90
C ASN A 25 29.23 19.65 18.41
N ASN A 26 29.10 20.91 18.84
CA ASN A 26 28.95 21.27 20.24
C ASN A 26 27.51 21.02 20.76
N PHE A 27 27.14 19.75 20.85
CA PHE A 27 25.80 19.31 21.27
C PHE A 27 25.85 18.66 22.66
N ALA A 28 24.81 18.90 23.46
CA ALA A 28 24.57 18.23 24.73
C ALA A 28 23.10 17.82 24.82
N VAL A 29 22.87 16.51 24.98
CA VAL A 29 21.54 15.93 25.09
C VAL A 29 21.37 15.28 26.45
N VAL A 30 20.41 15.77 27.23
CA VAL A 30 20.11 15.27 28.57
C VAL A 30 19.08 14.16 28.49
N LYS A 31 19.46 12.99 29.00
CA LYS A 31 18.59 11.85 29.23
C LYS A 31 18.09 11.90 30.67
N HIS A 32 16.78 11.95 30.89
CA HIS A 32 16.19 11.92 32.23
C HIS A 32 15.06 10.90 32.37
N TYR A 33 14.66 10.63 33.61
CA TYR A 33 13.68 9.59 33.99
C TYR A 33 12.52 10.13 34.84
N ASN A 34 12.44 11.45 35.01
CA ASN A 34 11.57 12.16 35.95
C ASN A 34 10.86 13.35 35.27
N THR A 35 10.33 14.30 36.05
CA THR A 35 9.67 15.53 35.58
C THR A 35 10.61 16.66 35.17
N TYR A 36 11.91 16.39 35.00
CA TYR A 36 12.84 17.39 34.46
C TYR A 36 12.32 17.91 33.11
N SER A 37 12.39 19.22 32.95
CA SER A 37 12.01 19.95 31.74
C SER A 37 12.81 21.23 31.72
N ILE A 38 13.32 21.62 30.55
CA ILE A 38 13.92 22.92 30.36
C ILE A 38 12.79 23.94 30.22
N THR A 39 12.69 24.90 31.13
CA THR A 39 11.57 25.84 31.13
C THR A 39 11.84 27.06 30.24
N SER A 40 10.76 27.74 29.83
CA SER A 40 10.87 29.02 29.11
C SER A 40 11.55 30.11 29.94
N GLU A 41 11.50 30.03 31.27
CA GLU A 41 12.19 30.95 32.16
C GLU A 41 13.70 30.67 32.19
N ASP A 42 14.11 29.40 32.21
CA ASP A 42 15.53 29.01 32.07
C ASP A 42 16.13 29.57 30.78
N ALA A 43 15.40 29.42 29.66
CA ALA A 43 15.83 29.95 28.37
C ALA A 43 15.97 31.48 28.36
N LYS A 44 15.03 32.21 28.99
CA LYS A 44 15.14 33.68 29.13
C LYS A 44 16.36 34.07 29.96
N ASN A 45 16.61 33.38 31.07
CA ASN A 45 17.76 33.64 31.91
C ASN A 45 19.08 33.40 31.16
N ILE A 46 19.15 32.33 30.35
CA ILE A 46 20.29 32.06 29.46
C ILE A 46 20.47 33.17 28.42
N MET A 47 19.38 33.57 27.76
CA MET A 47 19.40 34.64 26.76
C MET A 47 19.86 35.99 27.35
N MET A 48 19.47 36.31 28.58
CA MET A 48 19.93 37.52 29.28
C MET A 48 21.39 37.42 29.70
N ALA A 49 21.86 36.24 30.08
CA ALA A 49 23.24 36.00 30.52
C ALA A 49 24.24 36.05 29.35
N TYR A 50 23.82 35.69 28.13
CA TYR A 50 24.69 35.57 26.95
C TYR A 50 24.07 36.26 25.72
N PRO A 51 23.98 37.61 25.73
CA PRO A 51 23.32 38.38 24.68
C PRO A 51 24.01 38.31 23.31
N GLU A 52 25.26 37.86 23.25
CA GLU A 52 26.01 37.64 22.01
C GLU A 52 25.54 36.41 21.21
N PHE A 53 24.72 35.54 21.81
CA PHE A 53 24.13 34.38 21.17
C PHE A 53 22.71 34.67 20.69
N ASN A 54 22.40 34.24 19.46
CA ASN A 54 21.02 34.12 19.02
C ASN A 54 20.44 32.85 19.64
N THR A 55 19.79 33.02 20.81
CA THR A 55 19.24 31.93 21.61
C THR A 55 17.78 31.66 21.23
N TYR A 56 17.47 30.39 20.92
CA TYR A 56 16.13 29.92 20.59
C TYR A 56 15.72 28.79 21.53
N PHE A 57 14.49 28.85 22.03
CA PHE A 57 13.91 27.83 22.89
C PHE A 57 12.65 27.25 22.26
N HIS A 58 12.54 25.93 22.28
CA HIS A 58 11.37 25.20 21.81
C HIS A 58 11.07 24.00 22.70
N THR A 59 9.79 23.66 22.85
CA THR A 59 9.33 22.47 23.57
C THR A 59 8.31 21.73 22.72
N PHE A 60 8.53 20.43 22.53
CA PHE A 60 7.58 19.60 21.79
C PHE A 60 6.44 19.08 22.67
N SER A 61 5.31 18.75 22.02
CA SER A 61 4.10 18.20 22.65
C SER A 61 3.35 17.26 21.70
N ASN A 62 3.08 16.02 22.14
CA ASN A 62 2.34 15.02 21.33
C ASN A 62 0.85 15.34 21.10
N ARG A 63 0.29 16.31 21.83
CA ARG A 63 -1.13 16.69 21.67
C ARG A 63 -1.37 17.60 20.47
N GLU A 64 -0.33 18.25 19.97
CA GLU A 64 -0.41 19.17 18.83
C GLU A 64 0.26 18.58 17.60
N MET A 65 -0.05 19.13 16.43
CA MET A 65 0.59 18.77 15.18
C MET A 65 1.93 19.51 15.08
N VAL A 66 3.02 18.73 15.10
CA VAL A 66 4.41 19.20 14.98
C VAL A 66 4.70 19.50 13.52
N GLU A 67 5.36 20.63 13.22
CA GLU A 67 5.74 21.02 11.86
C GLU A 67 7.02 20.32 11.37
N THR A 68 7.21 20.31 10.06
CA THR A 68 8.43 19.80 9.42
C THR A 68 9.63 20.69 9.76
N TYR A 69 10.75 20.07 10.13
CA TYR A 69 11.98 20.74 10.57
C TYR A 69 11.77 21.75 11.72
N GLU A 70 10.72 21.61 12.54
CA GLU A 70 10.49 22.47 13.69
C GLU A 70 11.62 22.33 14.74
N PRO A 71 12.15 23.41 15.34
CA PRO A 71 11.87 24.83 15.11
C PRO A 71 12.80 25.51 14.05
N PHE A 72 13.61 24.75 13.34
CA PHE A 72 14.73 25.23 12.54
C PHE A 72 14.34 26.14 11.37
N LEU A 73 13.26 25.86 10.65
CA LEU A 73 12.81 26.77 9.58
C LEU A 73 12.45 28.15 10.12
N ASN A 74 11.81 28.21 11.29
CA ASN A 74 11.49 29.48 11.94
C ASN A 74 12.77 30.19 12.46
N ILE A 75 13.77 29.45 12.92
CA ILE A 75 15.10 30.01 13.26
C ILE A 75 15.72 30.67 12.02
N ILE A 76 15.74 29.97 10.88
CA ILE A 76 16.26 30.48 9.60
C ILE A 76 15.55 31.79 9.23
N LYS A 77 14.21 31.77 9.22
CA LYS A 77 13.39 32.94 8.91
C LYS A 77 13.72 34.12 9.83
N ASN A 78 13.75 33.90 11.14
CA ASN A 78 14.00 34.96 12.12
C ASN A 78 15.40 35.58 12.00
N ILE A 79 16.44 34.77 11.81
CA ILE A 79 17.81 35.30 11.65
C ILE A 79 17.92 36.06 10.33
N TYR A 80 17.41 35.49 9.23
CA TYR A 80 17.43 36.15 7.92
C TYR A 80 16.73 37.50 7.96
N THR A 81 15.46 37.53 8.40
CA THR A 81 14.65 38.75 8.48
C THR A 81 15.23 39.80 9.43
N ARG A 82 16.06 39.42 10.40
CA ARG A 82 16.65 40.35 11.37
C ARG A 82 17.99 40.94 10.94
N TYR A 83 18.81 40.19 10.21
CA TYR A 83 20.21 40.54 9.98
C TYR A 83 20.62 40.67 8.52
N TYR A 84 19.85 40.14 7.58
CA TYR A 84 20.21 40.08 6.15
C TYR A 84 19.34 41.01 5.30
N HIS A 85 19.19 42.27 5.73
CA HIS A 85 18.43 43.28 4.98
C HIS A 85 19.16 43.81 3.74
N ASP A 86 20.47 43.59 3.66
CA ASP A 86 21.40 44.07 2.65
C ASP A 86 21.59 43.12 1.46
N VAL A 87 21.13 41.87 1.58
CA VAL A 87 21.21 40.83 0.54
C VAL A 87 19.79 40.39 0.19
N THR A 88 19.51 40.19 -1.09
CA THR A 88 18.19 39.67 -1.48
C THR A 88 18.05 38.19 -1.11
N LEU A 89 16.81 37.73 -0.90
CA LEU A 89 16.59 36.33 -0.49
C LEU A 89 17.03 35.36 -1.58
N ASP A 90 16.87 35.74 -2.85
CA ASP A 90 17.33 34.95 -3.98
C ASP A 90 18.86 34.83 -4.04
N GLU A 91 19.60 35.90 -3.76
CA GLU A 91 21.07 35.87 -3.66
C GLU A 91 21.50 35.02 -2.47
N TYR A 92 20.90 35.24 -1.30
CA TYR A 92 21.23 34.49 -0.08
C TYR A 92 21.02 32.98 -0.23
N LEU A 93 19.86 32.56 -0.77
CA LEU A 93 19.57 31.15 -1.01
C LEU A 93 20.51 30.54 -2.05
N SER A 94 20.87 31.29 -3.11
CA SER A 94 21.81 30.80 -4.13
C SER A 94 23.24 30.63 -3.59
N GLU A 95 23.66 31.46 -2.63
CA GLU A 95 24.94 31.33 -1.94
C GLU A 95 24.98 30.28 -0.83
N SER A 96 23.83 29.66 -0.52
CA SER A 96 23.67 28.70 0.58
C SER A 96 23.73 27.24 0.10
N ASP A 97 24.17 26.97 -1.14
CA ASP A 97 24.32 25.61 -1.70
C ASP A 97 23.06 24.73 -1.52
N ILE A 98 21.89 25.30 -1.84
CA ILE A 98 20.62 24.58 -1.77
C ILE A 98 20.32 23.90 -3.10
N TYR A 99 19.50 22.84 -3.05
CA TYR A 99 18.99 22.21 -4.25
C TYR A 99 18.05 23.17 -5.01
N PRO A 100 18.31 23.50 -6.30
CA PRO A 100 17.57 24.55 -7.01
C PRO A 100 16.05 24.41 -7.00
N LEU A 101 15.50 23.20 -7.14
CA LEU A 101 14.05 22.96 -7.15
C LEU A 101 13.36 23.27 -5.80
N GLN A 102 14.13 23.42 -4.72
CA GLN A 102 13.61 23.71 -3.38
C GLN A 102 13.65 25.20 -3.06
N LYS A 103 14.18 26.03 -3.96
CA LYS A 103 14.31 27.47 -3.73
C LYS A 103 12.96 28.14 -3.47
N SER A 104 11.91 27.81 -4.22
CA SER A 104 10.57 28.35 -4.00
C SER A 104 9.96 27.95 -2.66
N PHE A 105 10.27 26.75 -2.16
CA PHE A 105 9.86 26.31 -0.82
C PHE A 105 10.45 27.22 0.26
N PHE A 106 11.77 27.41 0.26
CA PHE A 106 12.42 28.25 1.26
C PHE A 106 12.01 29.72 1.14
N LYS A 107 11.92 30.23 -0.10
CA LYS A 107 11.52 31.61 -0.39
C LYS A 107 10.13 31.91 0.15
N SER A 108 9.14 31.09 -0.23
CA SER A 108 7.75 31.26 0.20
C SER A 108 7.59 31.16 1.72
N TYR A 109 8.29 30.24 2.38
CA TYR A 109 8.24 30.09 3.83
C TYR A 109 8.85 31.30 4.56
N ILE A 110 10.03 31.77 4.14
CA ILE A 110 10.70 32.91 4.76
C ILE A 110 9.87 34.19 4.57
N GLU A 111 9.30 34.42 3.39
CA GLU A 111 8.51 35.62 3.08
C GLU A 111 7.13 35.61 3.75
N SER A 112 6.40 34.51 3.67
CA SER A 112 4.97 34.45 4.04
C SER A 112 4.66 33.50 5.20
N GLY A 113 5.55 32.56 5.51
CA GLY A 113 5.29 31.45 6.43
C GLY A 113 4.53 30.28 5.79
N MET A 114 4.13 30.41 4.52
CA MET A 114 3.48 29.35 3.75
C MET A 114 4.49 28.68 2.83
N CYS A 115 4.47 27.35 2.75
CA CYS A 115 5.31 26.61 1.81
C CYS A 115 4.61 26.44 0.46
N MET A 116 5.32 26.75 -0.62
CA MET A 116 4.90 26.50 -2.00
C MET A 116 6.05 25.93 -2.82
N ARG A 117 5.73 25.27 -3.93
CA ARG A 117 6.68 24.81 -4.93
C ARG A 117 6.18 25.16 -6.31
N ASP A 118 7.11 25.44 -7.22
CA ASP A 118 6.79 25.77 -8.61
C ASP A 118 6.38 24.53 -9.41
N GLU A 119 6.96 23.38 -9.06
CA GLU A 119 6.86 22.14 -9.82
C GLU A 119 6.39 20.97 -8.94
N GLU A 120 5.65 20.05 -9.56
CA GLU A 120 5.15 18.84 -8.90
C GLU A 120 6.24 17.79 -8.67
N PHE A 121 5.94 16.82 -7.80
CA PHE A 121 6.87 15.76 -7.51
C PHE A 121 6.84 14.64 -8.56
N ILE A 122 8.00 14.06 -8.79
CA ILE A 122 8.16 12.84 -9.56
C ILE A 122 8.36 11.67 -8.58
N LEU A 123 7.47 10.67 -8.60
CA LEU A 123 7.49 9.56 -7.62
C LEU A 123 8.86 8.86 -7.53
N GLY A 124 9.50 8.68 -8.68
CA GLY A 124 10.82 8.05 -8.76
C GLY A 124 11.96 8.86 -8.13
N GLU A 125 11.74 10.12 -7.74
CA GLU A 125 12.77 11.04 -7.21
C GLU A 125 12.60 11.42 -5.75
N ILE A 126 11.48 11.05 -5.13
CA ILE A 126 11.15 11.44 -3.76
C ILE A 126 12.32 11.22 -2.79
N GLY A 127 12.97 10.05 -2.82
CA GLY A 127 14.10 9.77 -1.94
C GLY A 127 15.33 10.66 -2.21
N PHE A 128 15.60 11.02 -3.47
CA PHE A 128 16.68 11.92 -3.84
C PHE A 128 16.38 13.36 -3.39
N GLU A 129 15.18 13.86 -3.70
CA GLU A 129 14.74 15.19 -3.31
C GLU A 129 14.66 15.35 -1.79
N HIS A 130 14.18 14.34 -1.07
CA HIS A 130 14.13 14.33 0.39
C HIS A 130 15.52 14.49 1.00
N LYS A 131 16.50 13.68 0.56
CA LYS A 131 17.90 13.82 0.99
C LYS A 131 18.44 15.23 0.72
N LYS A 132 18.15 15.77 -0.47
CA LYS A 132 18.52 17.14 -0.85
C LYS A 132 17.84 18.22 -0.02
N MET A 133 16.61 17.97 0.46
CA MET A 133 15.89 18.88 1.36
C MET A 133 16.60 18.97 2.71
N VAL A 134 16.94 17.84 3.33
CA VAL A 134 17.68 17.80 4.59
C VAL A 134 19.04 18.50 4.44
N GLU A 135 19.77 18.24 3.35
CA GLU A 135 21.04 18.93 3.02
C GLU A 135 20.84 20.44 2.86
N SER A 136 19.80 20.89 2.15
CA SER A 136 19.53 22.31 1.92
C SER A 136 19.21 23.05 3.23
N VAL A 137 18.39 22.46 4.11
CA VAL A 137 18.10 23.05 5.43
C VAL A 137 19.37 23.16 6.27
N ALA A 138 20.20 22.10 6.29
CA ALA A 138 21.47 22.10 7.01
C ALA A 138 22.41 23.19 6.45
N ASN A 139 22.60 23.26 5.13
CA ASN A 139 23.48 24.23 4.49
C ASN A 139 23.07 25.68 4.80
N ILE A 140 21.77 26.00 4.81
CA ILE A 140 21.29 27.33 5.20
C ILE A 140 21.66 27.64 6.66
N ILE A 141 21.46 26.70 7.59
CA ILE A 141 21.79 26.91 9.02
C ILE A 141 23.30 27.09 9.21
N ILE A 142 24.11 26.28 8.54
CA ILE A 142 25.57 26.39 8.56
C ILE A 142 26.00 27.75 8.03
N LYS A 143 25.42 28.23 6.92
CA LYS A 143 25.68 29.56 6.37
C LYS A 143 25.37 30.68 7.37
N LEU A 144 24.23 30.61 8.07
CA LEU A 144 23.89 31.56 9.14
C LEU A 144 24.93 31.55 10.27
N SER A 145 25.40 30.35 10.65
CA SER A 145 26.38 30.18 11.73
C SER A 145 27.75 30.80 11.42
N GLN A 146 28.08 31.05 10.15
CA GLN A 146 29.34 31.71 9.77
C GLN A 146 29.40 33.17 10.24
N ARG A 147 28.25 33.85 10.36
CA ARG A 147 28.16 35.24 10.84
C ARG A 147 27.62 35.36 12.26
N HIS A 148 26.90 34.36 12.74
CA HIS A 148 26.17 34.43 14.00
C HIS A 148 26.43 33.21 14.88
N LYS A 149 26.62 33.45 16.18
CA LYS A 149 26.59 32.38 17.17
C LYS A 149 25.13 32.01 17.46
N ILE A 150 24.79 30.74 17.35
CA ILE A 150 23.43 30.22 17.49
C ILE A 150 23.39 29.24 18.66
N LEU A 151 22.49 29.47 19.61
CA LEU A 151 22.23 28.55 20.72
C LEU A 151 20.79 28.05 20.61
N ILE A 152 20.62 26.75 20.41
CA ILE A 152 19.31 26.11 20.25
C ILE A 152 19.04 25.27 21.49
N ILE A 153 17.92 25.51 22.15
CA ILE A 153 17.50 24.82 23.36
C ILE A 153 16.19 24.11 23.08
N ILE A 154 16.17 22.78 23.19
CA ILE A 154 15.02 21.93 22.85
C ILE A 154 14.62 21.07 24.04
N ASP A 155 13.42 21.28 24.57
CA ASP A 155 12.81 20.38 25.53
C ASP A 155 11.95 19.31 24.83
N ASN A 156 11.89 18.11 25.41
CA ASN A 156 11.14 16.96 24.89
C ASN A 156 11.50 16.56 23.44
N ILE A 157 12.79 16.54 23.09
CA ILE A 157 13.23 16.28 21.70
C ILE A 157 12.81 14.92 21.13
N HIS A 158 12.56 13.92 21.97
CA HIS A 158 11.97 12.63 21.60
C HIS A 158 10.55 12.71 21.00
N MET A 159 9.90 13.87 21.06
CA MET A 159 8.60 14.18 20.44
C MET A 159 8.73 14.99 19.14
N ALA A 160 9.95 15.26 18.67
CA ALA A 160 10.19 16.00 17.43
C ALA A 160 9.75 15.20 16.19
N SER A 161 9.56 15.91 15.06
CA SER A 161 9.28 15.30 13.76
C SER A 161 10.50 14.54 13.24
N GLN A 162 10.25 13.59 12.33
CA GLN A 162 11.30 12.83 11.67
C GLN A 162 12.30 13.75 10.97
N SER A 163 11.81 14.70 10.17
CA SER A 163 12.62 15.71 9.48
C SER A 163 13.53 16.52 10.42
N THR A 164 13.07 16.84 11.64
CA THR A 164 13.90 17.49 12.65
C THR A 164 15.04 16.60 13.14
N ILE A 165 14.77 15.32 13.44
CA ILE A 165 15.80 14.39 13.89
C ILE A 165 16.81 14.11 12.77
N GLU A 166 16.36 13.96 11.53
CA GLU A 166 17.23 13.79 10.36
C GLU A 166 18.13 15.00 10.12
N LEU A 167 17.61 16.21 10.27
CA LEU A 167 18.41 17.43 10.21
C LEU A 167 19.49 17.46 11.29
N LEU A 168 19.16 17.08 12.52
CA LEU A 168 20.11 17.03 13.63
C LEU A 168 21.21 16.00 13.41
N LEU A 169 20.85 14.82 12.89
CA LEU A 169 21.81 13.82 12.41
C LEU A 169 22.71 14.43 11.34
N LYS A 170 22.13 15.13 10.38
CA LYS A 170 22.86 15.71 9.26
C LYS A 170 23.83 16.80 9.69
N LEU A 171 23.50 17.60 10.70
CA LEU A 171 24.38 18.64 11.23
C LEU A 171 25.68 18.08 11.83
N PHE A 172 25.73 16.81 12.27
CA PHE A 172 26.98 16.19 12.71
C PHE A 172 28.01 16.01 11.60
N ASP A 173 27.58 15.99 10.33
CA ASP A 173 28.46 15.81 9.17
C ASP A 173 29.19 17.10 8.78
N TYR A 174 28.82 18.24 9.37
CA TYR A 174 29.38 19.55 9.04
C TYR A 174 30.32 20.04 10.14
N ASP A 175 31.44 20.64 9.75
CA ASP A 175 32.27 21.39 10.67
C ASP A 175 31.55 22.69 11.08
N ASN A 176 31.05 22.70 12.32
CA ASN A 176 30.29 23.83 12.86
C ASN A 176 30.72 24.14 14.29
N LYS A 177 31.41 25.28 14.46
CA LYS A 177 31.91 25.75 15.77
C LYS A 177 31.01 26.79 16.41
N ASN A 178 30.11 27.38 15.63
CA ASN A 178 29.27 28.51 16.05
C ASN A 178 27.83 28.11 16.42
N ILE A 179 27.51 26.81 16.34
CA ILE A 179 26.21 26.27 16.73
C ILE A 179 26.39 25.49 18.03
N ALA A 180 25.55 25.78 19.01
CA ALA A 180 25.42 25.00 20.23
C ALA A 180 23.99 24.47 20.35
N LEU A 181 23.86 23.17 20.61
CA LEU A 181 22.56 22.53 20.85
C LEU A 181 22.49 22.00 22.27
N PHE A 182 21.47 22.42 23.01
CA PHE A 182 21.09 21.84 24.28
C PHE A 182 19.72 21.20 24.14
N ALA A 183 19.64 19.87 24.20
CA ALA A 183 18.36 19.16 24.16
C ALA A 183 18.11 18.33 25.43
N ALA A 184 16.85 18.02 25.71
CA ALA A 184 16.45 17.09 26.76
C ALA A 184 15.37 16.12 26.29
N PHE A 185 15.43 14.87 26.75
CA PHE A 185 14.41 13.86 26.51
C PHE A 185 14.18 12.93 27.70
N ASN A 186 12.93 12.49 27.82
CA ASN A 186 12.52 11.54 28.83
C ASN A 186 12.67 10.12 28.28
N TYR A 187 13.54 9.32 28.89
CA TYR A 187 13.81 7.95 28.42
C TYR A 187 12.65 6.98 28.64
N LEU A 188 11.73 7.28 29.56
CA LEU A 188 10.58 6.42 29.84
C LEU A 188 9.43 6.64 28.85
N LYS A 189 9.50 7.67 28.00
CA LYS A 189 8.48 8.01 27.02
C LYS A 189 8.81 7.44 25.65
N SER A 190 7.80 6.90 24.98
CA SER A 190 7.93 6.43 23.61
C SER A 190 8.02 7.61 22.63
N VAL A 191 8.84 7.44 21.60
CA VAL A 191 8.85 8.33 20.42
C VAL A 191 7.62 8.10 19.55
N LEU A 192 7.35 9.02 18.63
CA LEU A 192 6.29 8.85 17.64
C LEU A 192 6.63 7.68 16.69
N PRO A 193 5.63 6.87 16.25
CA PRO A 193 5.91 5.67 15.45
C PRO A 193 6.71 5.89 14.17
N HIS A 194 6.51 7.03 13.48
CA HIS A 194 7.24 7.36 12.25
C HIS A 194 8.67 7.87 12.51
N VAL A 195 9.04 8.16 13.76
CA VAL A 195 10.35 8.72 14.13
C VAL A 195 11.30 7.63 14.65
N ASP A 196 10.77 6.47 15.05
CA ASP A 196 11.50 5.41 15.77
C ASP A 196 12.81 5.00 15.09
N LYS A 197 12.80 4.80 13.77
CA LYS A 197 13.99 4.41 13.02
C LYS A 197 15.10 5.46 13.12
N VAL A 198 14.79 6.70 12.75
CA VAL A 198 15.76 7.81 12.73
C VAL A 198 16.18 8.19 14.15
N TRP A 199 15.28 8.04 15.13
CA TRP A 199 15.60 8.26 16.54
C TRP A 199 16.69 7.31 17.04
N ASN A 200 16.61 6.02 16.68
CA ASN A 200 17.64 5.05 17.05
C ASN A 200 19.00 5.43 16.44
N GLU A 201 19.02 5.80 15.16
CA GLU A 201 20.24 6.29 14.48
C GLU A 201 20.82 7.55 15.16
N TYR A 202 19.95 8.48 15.57
CA TYR A 202 20.33 9.69 16.31
C TYR A 202 20.92 9.36 17.69
N MET A 203 20.32 8.43 18.41
CA MET A 203 20.80 7.97 19.72
C MET A 203 22.16 7.27 19.61
N ASP A 204 22.36 6.42 18.60
CA ASP A 204 23.65 5.77 18.34
C ASP A 204 24.73 6.81 18.02
N ARG A 205 24.43 7.77 17.14
CA ARG A 205 25.35 8.86 16.80
C ARG A 205 25.72 9.72 18.01
N LEU A 206 24.76 10.01 18.89
CA LEU A 206 24.98 10.74 20.12
C LEU A 206 25.85 9.97 21.14
N ASN A 207 25.68 8.65 21.21
CA ASN A 207 26.51 7.78 22.05
C ASN A 207 27.96 7.76 21.54
N ASP A 208 28.16 7.57 20.23
CA ASP A 208 29.47 7.53 19.60
C ASP A 208 30.25 8.84 19.78
N THR A 209 29.54 9.97 19.79
CA THR A 209 30.13 11.31 19.94
C THR A 209 30.26 11.77 21.40
N GLY A 210 29.73 10.99 22.35
CA GLY A 210 29.79 11.32 23.79
C GLY A 210 28.96 12.54 24.18
N CYS A 211 27.87 12.81 23.46
CA CYS A 211 27.00 13.98 23.64
C CYS A 211 25.85 13.77 24.63
N ILE A 212 25.66 12.56 25.18
CA ILE A 212 24.58 12.24 26.13
C ILE A 212 25.02 12.45 27.59
N TYR A 213 24.11 13.05 28.37
CA TYR A 213 24.27 13.30 29.79
C TYR A 213 23.10 12.70 30.58
N ASP A 214 23.39 11.87 31.58
CA ASP A 214 22.37 11.35 32.50
C ASP A 214 21.98 12.41 33.55
N GLY A 215 20.73 12.85 33.51
CA GLY A 215 20.09 13.65 34.55
C GLY A 215 19.45 12.73 35.60
N ASP A 216 20.01 12.71 36.81
CA ASP A 216 19.52 11.87 37.92
C ASP A 216 18.98 12.74 39.05
N SER A 217 17.65 12.78 39.21
CA SER A 217 17.01 13.44 40.35
C SER A 217 15.63 12.89 40.71
N GLY A 218 15.63 11.82 41.50
CA GLY A 218 14.73 11.66 42.65
C GLY A 218 13.24 11.98 42.49
N GLN A 219 12.55 11.33 41.54
CA GLN A 219 11.24 10.67 41.71
C GLN A 219 10.78 10.11 40.35
N MET A 220 10.52 8.82 40.27
CA MET A 220 9.95 8.15 39.09
C MET A 220 8.45 8.45 39.01
N LEU A 221 7.96 8.82 37.81
CA LEU A 221 6.54 8.91 37.53
C LEU A 221 5.95 7.53 37.22
N VAL A 222 4.79 7.25 37.82
CA VAL A 222 3.83 6.24 37.35
C VAL A 222 3.03 6.87 36.22
N SER A 223 3.11 6.26 35.03
CA SER A 223 2.31 6.48 33.82
C SER A 223 1.40 7.73 33.80
N ALA A 224 1.84 8.78 33.11
CA ALA A 224 0.95 9.81 32.60
C ALA A 224 0.68 9.49 31.12
N ASP A 225 -0.60 9.46 30.77
CA ASP A 225 -1.12 9.27 29.42
C ASP A 225 -0.48 10.28 28.44
N ASP A 226 0.50 9.83 27.66
CA ASP A 226 1.29 10.61 26.69
C ASP A 226 0.52 10.76 25.37
N GLY A 227 -0.71 11.29 25.50
CA GLY A 227 -1.79 11.21 24.53
C GLY A 227 -1.41 11.44 23.06
N VAL A 228 -2.11 10.71 22.20
CA VAL A 228 -2.12 10.85 20.73
C VAL A 228 -2.57 12.26 20.33
N PHE A 229 -2.12 12.72 19.14
CA PHE A 229 -2.59 13.96 18.51
C PHE A 229 -4.10 14.15 18.69
N ASN A 230 -4.48 15.26 19.33
CA ASN A 230 -5.87 15.53 19.66
C ASN A 230 -6.49 16.43 18.58
N PHE A 231 -7.07 15.80 17.57
CA PHE A 231 -7.76 16.51 16.49
C PHE A 231 -8.89 17.40 17.03
N SER A 232 -8.94 18.65 16.55
CA SER A 232 -9.99 19.62 16.85
C SER A 232 -10.54 20.20 15.57
N SER A 233 -11.85 20.08 15.35
CA SER A 233 -12.52 20.63 14.16
C SER A 233 -12.34 22.15 14.01
N ARG A 234 -12.11 22.87 15.13
CA ARG A 234 -11.88 24.32 15.13
C ARG A 234 -10.53 24.75 14.54
N LYS A 235 -9.54 23.84 14.53
CA LYS A 235 -8.18 24.09 14.02
C LYS A 235 -7.93 23.47 12.64
N VAL A 236 -8.97 22.99 11.95
CA VAL A 236 -8.83 22.28 10.66
C VAL A 236 -8.04 23.05 9.61
N TYR A 237 -8.26 24.36 9.48
CA TYR A 237 -7.51 25.18 8.54
C TYR A 237 -6.01 25.26 8.90
N GLU A 238 -5.68 25.38 10.19
CA GLU A 238 -4.28 25.36 10.67
C GLU A 238 -3.62 24.02 10.35
N TYR A 239 -4.33 22.91 10.60
CA TYR A 239 -3.84 21.57 10.27
C TYR A 239 -3.62 21.40 8.77
N LEU A 240 -4.53 21.87 7.93
CA LEU A 240 -4.38 21.79 6.48
C LEU A 240 -3.13 22.54 6.00
N LEU A 241 -2.80 23.70 6.58
CA LEU A 241 -1.59 24.44 6.24
C LEU A 241 -0.32 23.70 6.66
N LYS A 242 -0.29 23.16 7.88
CA LYS A 242 0.85 22.35 8.37
C LYS A 242 1.06 21.09 7.53
N LEU A 243 -0.03 20.40 7.18
CA LEU A 243 0.02 19.21 6.32
C LEU A 243 0.51 19.54 4.91
N ARG A 244 0.12 20.69 4.34
CA ARG A 244 0.65 21.17 3.05
C ARG A 244 2.15 21.48 3.15
N ALA A 245 2.60 22.07 4.26
CA ALA A 245 4.01 22.29 4.50
C ALA A 245 4.79 20.97 4.55
N MET A 246 4.29 19.96 5.27
CA MET A 246 4.87 18.61 5.31
C MET A 246 4.97 18.00 3.90
N TYR A 247 3.88 18.08 3.13
CA TYR A 247 3.85 17.59 1.75
C TYR A 247 4.93 18.26 0.88
N TYR A 248 5.03 19.59 0.90
CA TYR A 248 6.03 20.30 0.10
C TYR A 248 7.47 20.13 0.60
N ALA A 249 7.63 19.79 1.87
CA ALA A 249 8.92 19.47 2.48
C ALA A 249 9.37 18.01 2.27
N LEU A 250 8.56 17.20 1.58
CA LEU A 250 8.75 15.76 1.37
C LEU A 250 8.65 14.91 2.66
N ASP A 251 7.99 15.41 3.71
CA ASP A 251 7.78 14.71 4.99
C ASP A 251 6.49 13.87 4.95
N PHE A 252 6.43 12.93 3.99
CA PHE A 252 5.21 12.19 3.69
C PHE A 252 4.81 11.18 4.77
N GLU A 253 5.79 10.61 5.49
CA GLU A 253 5.51 9.70 6.61
C GLU A 253 4.77 10.42 7.75
N GLN A 254 5.25 11.60 8.13
CA GLN A 254 4.59 12.43 9.13
C GLN A 254 3.21 12.92 8.65
N ALA A 255 3.13 13.44 7.41
CA ALA A 255 1.86 13.87 6.84
C ALA A 255 0.84 12.73 6.83
N GLY A 256 1.25 11.53 6.40
CA GLY A 256 0.43 10.32 6.36
C GLY A 256 -0.05 9.89 7.74
N TYR A 257 0.82 9.96 8.77
CA TYR A 257 0.45 9.69 10.16
C TYR A 257 -0.72 10.57 10.63
N TYR A 258 -0.59 11.89 10.46
CA TYR A 258 -1.63 12.83 10.89
C TYR A 258 -2.90 12.74 10.04
N LEU A 259 -2.76 12.62 8.72
CA LEU A 259 -3.90 12.48 7.79
C LEU A 259 -4.71 11.21 8.08
N ARG A 260 -4.05 10.10 8.44
CA ARG A 260 -4.74 8.87 8.85
C ARG A 260 -5.56 9.06 10.12
N ILE A 261 -5.02 9.76 11.13
CA ILE A 261 -5.76 10.08 12.36
C ILE A 261 -6.97 10.96 12.03
N ILE A 262 -6.77 12.02 11.24
CA ILE A 262 -7.85 12.94 10.83
C ILE A 262 -8.91 12.18 10.04
N TYR A 263 -8.52 11.35 9.08
CA TYR A 263 -9.43 10.52 8.30
C TYR A 263 -10.28 9.63 9.21
N ASN A 264 -9.67 8.93 10.18
CA ASN A 264 -10.39 8.10 11.14
C ASN A 264 -11.36 8.94 12.00
N LYS A 265 -10.96 10.12 12.44
CA LYS A 265 -11.83 11.05 13.20
C LYS A 265 -13.06 11.50 12.39
N LEU A 266 -12.89 11.73 11.09
CA LEU A 266 -13.99 12.15 10.21
C LEU A 266 -14.91 10.98 9.84
N GLU A 267 -14.36 9.81 9.54
CA GLU A 267 -15.13 8.68 8.99
C GLU A 267 -15.64 7.69 10.04
N ILE A 268 -14.88 7.46 11.12
CA ILE A 268 -15.24 6.51 12.18
C ILE A 268 -15.96 7.24 13.31
N GLU A 269 -15.44 8.38 13.75
CA GLU A 269 -16.00 9.16 14.86
C GLU A 269 -17.01 10.22 14.41
N HIS A 270 -17.22 10.40 13.10
CA HIS A 270 -18.20 11.32 12.50
C HIS A 270 -18.10 12.77 12.98
N ILE A 271 -16.87 13.26 13.15
CA ILE A 271 -16.65 14.68 13.41
C ILE A 271 -16.96 15.47 12.14
N ASN A 272 -17.92 16.39 12.22
CA ASN A 272 -18.28 17.25 11.10
C ASN A 272 -17.31 18.43 10.95
N ILE A 273 -16.92 18.69 9.71
CA ILE A 273 -16.11 19.85 9.29
C ILE A 273 -16.71 20.40 7.99
N ASP A 274 -16.24 21.57 7.56
CA ASP A 274 -16.61 22.14 6.27
C ASP A 274 -16.28 21.17 5.10
N GLU A 275 -17.21 21.04 4.15
CA GLU A 275 -17.10 20.09 3.04
C GLU A 275 -15.94 20.40 2.10
N GLN A 276 -15.59 21.67 1.91
CA GLN A 276 -14.41 22.05 1.11
C GLN A 276 -13.12 21.66 1.83
N CYS A 277 -13.04 21.93 3.14
CA CYS A 277 -11.90 21.49 3.94
C CYS A 277 -11.75 19.96 3.94
N LYS A 278 -12.86 19.23 4.04
CA LYS A 278 -12.87 17.77 3.95
C LYS A 278 -12.33 17.29 2.61
N PHE A 279 -12.80 17.89 1.51
CA PHE A 279 -12.31 17.58 0.17
C PHE A 279 -10.81 17.86 0.04
N ASP A 280 -10.33 19.00 0.52
CA ASP A 280 -8.91 19.38 0.46
C ASP A 280 -8.02 18.47 1.31
N LEU A 281 -8.50 18.01 2.48
CA LEU A 281 -7.79 17.02 3.30
C LEU A 281 -7.67 15.67 2.57
N TYR A 282 -8.74 15.21 1.91
CA TYR A 282 -8.72 13.93 1.19
C TYR A 282 -7.90 14.01 -0.08
N ARG A 283 -7.97 15.15 -0.78
CA ARG A 283 -7.12 15.47 -1.92
C ARG A 283 -5.65 15.38 -1.52
N LEU A 284 -5.27 16.06 -0.44
CA LEU A 284 -3.90 16.02 0.08
C LEU A 284 -3.51 14.60 0.53
N TYR A 285 -4.42 13.85 1.15
CA TYR A 285 -4.16 12.48 1.56
C TYR A 285 -3.90 11.55 0.38
N GLY A 286 -4.67 11.66 -0.69
CA GLY A 286 -4.42 10.92 -1.93
C GLY A 286 -3.02 11.21 -2.49
N LEU A 287 -2.61 12.49 -2.54
CA LEU A 287 -1.27 12.88 -3.00
C LEU A 287 -0.16 12.34 -2.10
N VAL A 288 -0.29 12.48 -0.78
CA VAL A 288 0.67 11.93 0.19
C VAL A 288 0.80 10.41 0.01
N LEU A 289 -0.32 9.70 -0.15
CA LEU A 289 -0.30 8.24 -0.38
C LEU A 289 0.37 7.86 -1.70
N ILE A 290 0.13 8.62 -2.79
CA ILE A 290 0.83 8.39 -4.07
C ILE A 290 2.34 8.53 -3.87
N PHE A 291 2.81 9.63 -3.26
CA PHE A 291 4.23 9.92 -3.12
C PHE A 291 4.94 9.16 -1.99
N SER A 292 4.18 8.58 -1.05
CA SER A 292 4.63 7.50 -0.16
C SER A 292 4.63 6.11 -0.83
N ASN A 293 4.32 6.03 -2.13
CA ASN A 293 4.19 4.79 -2.89
C ASN A 293 3.12 3.81 -2.36
N ASP A 294 2.11 4.32 -1.65
CA ASP A 294 0.94 3.58 -1.17
C ASP A 294 -0.26 3.79 -2.12
N ILE A 295 -0.09 3.28 -3.33
CA ILE A 295 -1.09 3.41 -4.42
C ILE A 295 -2.44 2.80 -4.02
N SER A 296 -2.43 1.81 -3.13
CA SER A 296 -3.63 1.05 -2.77
C SER A 296 -4.54 1.83 -1.84
N ASN A 297 -3.98 2.45 -0.81
CA ASN A 297 -4.76 3.35 0.03
C ASN A 297 -5.14 4.63 -0.75
N SER A 298 -4.31 5.09 -1.70
CA SER A 298 -4.69 6.22 -2.57
C SER A 298 -5.98 5.93 -3.34
N LEU A 299 -6.16 4.72 -3.88
CA LEU A 299 -7.39 4.32 -4.58
C LEU A 299 -8.63 4.39 -3.68
N ILE A 300 -8.50 4.00 -2.40
CA ILE A 300 -9.58 4.09 -1.41
C ILE A 300 -9.99 5.56 -1.21
N ILE A 301 -9.00 6.45 -1.09
CA ILE A 301 -9.26 7.88 -0.95
C ILE A 301 -9.88 8.47 -2.23
N CYS A 302 -9.46 8.02 -3.41
CA CYS A 302 -10.11 8.42 -4.66
C CYS A 302 -11.59 8.03 -4.71
N ASP A 303 -11.97 6.86 -4.21
CA ASP A 303 -13.37 6.44 -4.14
C ASP A 303 -14.19 7.36 -3.20
N GLU A 304 -13.61 7.82 -2.09
CA GLU A 304 -14.27 8.80 -1.22
C GLU A 304 -14.41 10.17 -1.90
N LEU A 305 -13.35 10.66 -2.56
CA LEU A 305 -13.40 11.90 -3.35
C LEU A 305 -14.47 11.84 -4.44
N LYS A 306 -14.62 10.68 -5.11
CA LYS A 306 -15.66 10.46 -6.12
C LYS A 306 -17.07 10.60 -5.54
N LYS A 307 -17.32 10.01 -4.36
CA LYS A 307 -18.62 10.11 -3.68
C LYS A 307 -18.93 11.57 -3.34
N MET A 308 -17.96 12.30 -2.79
CA MET A 308 -18.14 13.72 -2.46
C MET A 308 -18.46 14.58 -3.70
N ASN A 309 -17.81 14.30 -4.82
CA ASN A 309 -18.04 15.01 -6.08
C ASN A 309 -19.45 14.78 -6.66
N SER A 310 -20.07 13.63 -6.37
CA SER A 310 -21.45 13.34 -6.82
C SER A 310 -22.54 14.17 -6.13
N ILE A 311 -22.21 14.80 -4.99
CA ILE A 311 -23.16 15.53 -4.14
C ILE A 311 -23.07 17.05 -4.37
N HIS A 312 -21.86 17.58 -4.57
CA HIS A 312 -21.59 19.01 -4.78
C HIS A 312 -20.59 19.19 -5.93
N HIS A 313 -21.08 19.54 -7.12
CA HIS A 313 -20.30 19.54 -8.36
C HIS A 313 -19.72 20.93 -8.66
N THR A 314 -18.42 21.13 -8.44
CA THR A 314 -17.66 22.26 -9.00
C THR A 314 -16.68 21.75 -10.05
N ALA A 315 -16.37 22.56 -11.08
CA ALA A 315 -15.39 22.19 -12.10
C ALA A 315 -14.02 21.88 -11.48
N GLU A 316 -13.61 22.69 -10.50
CA GLU A 316 -12.37 22.51 -9.74
C GLU A 316 -12.30 21.17 -8.99
N ARG A 317 -13.36 20.78 -8.25
CA ARG A 317 -13.39 19.49 -7.54
C ARG A 317 -13.36 18.32 -8.51
N ASN A 318 -14.09 18.44 -9.62
CA ASN A 318 -14.14 17.42 -10.64
C ASN A 318 -12.77 17.22 -11.31
N TYR A 319 -12.10 18.33 -11.66
CA TYR A 319 -10.74 18.31 -12.18
C TYR A 319 -9.79 17.63 -11.19
N ASN A 320 -9.77 18.09 -9.93
CA ASN A 320 -8.83 17.57 -8.92
C ASN A 320 -9.04 16.07 -8.64
N TYR A 321 -10.29 15.60 -8.60
CA TYR A 321 -10.59 14.18 -8.46
C TYR A 321 -10.02 13.37 -9.64
N HIS A 322 -10.33 13.78 -10.89
CA HIS A 322 -9.86 13.08 -12.07
C HIS A 322 -8.34 13.13 -12.21
N TYR A 323 -7.71 14.24 -11.81
CA TYR A 323 -6.26 14.40 -11.84
C TYR A 323 -5.57 13.45 -10.86
N ILE A 324 -5.99 13.40 -9.59
CA ILE A 324 -5.41 12.48 -8.58
C ILE A 324 -5.68 11.03 -8.91
N TYR A 325 -6.91 10.71 -9.35
CA TYR A 325 -7.22 9.35 -9.79
C TYR A 325 -6.38 8.98 -11.01
N GLY A 326 -6.20 9.89 -11.96
CA GLY A 326 -5.30 9.74 -13.10
C GLY A 326 -3.87 9.42 -12.69
N LEU A 327 -3.26 10.22 -11.83
CA LEU A 327 -1.93 9.98 -11.28
C LEU A 327 -1.82 8.64 -10.55
N THR A 328 -2.82 8.30 -9.73
CA THR A 328 -2.89 7.01 -9.03
C THR A 328 -2.90 5.84 -10.03
N GLN A 329 -3.63 5.96 -11.14
CA GLN A 329 -3.64 4.95 -12.20
C GLN A 329 -2.33 4.90 -12.99
N VAL A 330 -1.67 6.03 -13.26
CA VAL A 330 -0.35 6.07 -13.91
C VAL A 330 0.66 5.29 -13.08
N TYR A 331 0.83 5.66 -11.81
CA TYR A 331 1.78 5.00 -10.92
C TYR A 331 1.34 3.58 -10.51
N GLY A 332 0.04 3.29 -10.56
CA GLY A 332 -0.51 1.95 -10.42
C GLY A 332 -0.41 1.07 -11.68
N GLY A 333 0.14 1.59 -12.79
CA GLY A 333 0.36 0.85 -14.03
C GLY A 333 -0.88 0.64 -14.93
N ASN A 334 -2.01 1.30 -14.64
CA ASN A 334 -3.23 1.22 -15.43
C ASN A 334 -3.36 2.42 -16.40
N LEU A 335 -2.54 2.39 -17.45
CA LEU A 335 -2.37 3.50 -18.39
C LEU A 335 -3.66 3.84 -19.16
N GLU A 336 -4.52 2.86 -19.45
CA GLU A 336 -5.79 3.11 -20.16
C GLU A 336 -6.75 3.97 -19.32
N LYS A 337 -6.89 3.65 -18.03
CA LYS A 337 -7.71 4.46 -17.12
C LYS A 337 -7.09 5.84 -16.89
N ALA A 338 -5.77 5.91 -16.75
CA ALA A 338 -5.07 7.17 -16.62
C ALA A 338 -5.31 8.10 -17.82
N LYS A 339 -5.23 7.56 -19.06
CA LYS A 339 -5.48 8.33 -20.28
C LYS A 339 -6.87 8.94 -20.32
N LYS A 340 -7.89 8.15 -19.99
CA LYS A 340 -9.28 8.64 -19.88
C LYS A 340 -9.41 9.80 -18.89
N CYS A 341 -8.68 9.75 -17.79
CA CYS A 341 -8.70 10.82 -16.80
C CYS A 341 -8.00 12.09 -17.30
N ALA A 342 -6.87 11.96 -17.99
CA ALA A 342 -6.18 13.09 -18.61
C ALA A 342 -7.07 13.79 -19.64
N ASP A 343 -7.77 13.03 -20.49
CA ASP A 343 -8.69 13.58 -21.49
C ASP A 343 -9.86 14.33 -20.82
N ILE A 344 -10.42 13.79 -19.73
CA ILE A 344 -11.46 14.48 -18.95
C ILE A 344 -10.92 15.77 -18.33
N CYS A 345 -9.71 15.75 -17.75
CA CYS A 345 -9.09 16.94 -17.18
C CYS A 345 -8.89 18.03 -18.25
N ASN A 346 -8.46 17.64 -19.45
CA ASN A 346 -8.27 18.59 -20.56
C ASN A 346 -9.59 19.25 -20.97
N VAL A 347 -10.68 18.47 -21.11
CA VAL A 347 -12.00 19.02 -21.42
C VAL A 347 -12.49 19.98 -20.35
N ILE A 348 -12.26 19.67 -19.06
CA ILE A 348 -12.64 20.58 -17.97
C ILE A 348 -11.81 21.88 -18.04
N ALA A 349 -10.50 21.79 -18.25
CA ALA A 349 -9.63 22.96 -18.34
C ALA A 349 -9.98 23.87 -19.53
N GLU A 350 -10.31 23.30 -20.70
CA GLU A 350 -10.77 24.06 -21.87
C GLU A 350 -12.07 24.80 -21.60
N ASN A 351 -13.02 24.18 -20.89
CA ASN A 351 -14.28 24.81 -20.54
C ASN A 351 -14.14 25.95 -19.52
N GLU A 352 -13.16 25.85 -18.62
CA GLU A 352 -12.86 26.89 -17.62
C GLU A 352 -11.91 27.97 -18.15
N GLU A 353 -11.42 27.84 -19.39
CA GLU A 353 -10.43 28.72 -20.02
C GLU A 353 -9.14 28.87 -19.19
N ASP A 354 -8.74 27.82 -18.46
CA ASP A 354 -7.56 27.80 -17.59
C ASP A 354 -6.37 27.11 -18.27
N GLU A 355 -5.43 27.93 -18.78
CA GLU A 355 -4.21 27.48 -19.47
C GLU A 355 -3.31 26.60 -18.58
N TYR A 356 -3.28 26.85 -17.27
CA TYR A 356 -2.45 26.08 -16.34
C TYR A 356 -3.03 24.70 -16.09
N LEU A 357 -4.36 24.60 -15.89
CA LEU A 357 -5.04 23.31 -15.81
C LEU A 357 -4.94 22.51 -17.11
N GLN A 358 -4.93 23.20 -18.26
CA GLN A 358 -4.71 22.55 -19.55
C GLN A 358 -3.29 21.98 -19.64
N PHE A 359 -2.27 22.78 -19.30
CA PHE A 359 -0.88 22.32 -19.23
C PHE A 359 -0.72 21.08 -18.34
N LYS A 360 -1.35 21.08 -17.16
CA LYS A 360 -1.33 19.92 -16.25
C LYS A 360 -1.99 18.67 -16.83
N ALA A 361 -3.08 18.83 -17.58
CA ALA A 361 -3.75 17.71 -18.25
C ALA A 361 -2.90 17.14 -19.40
N GLU A 362 -2.27 18.02 -20.18
CA GLU A 362 -1.29 17.65 -21.22
C GLU A 362 -0.10 16.90 -20.61
N LEU A 363 0.43 17.39 -19.49
CA LEU A 363 1.53 16.74 -18.76
C LEU A 363 1.13 15.34 -18.27
N LEU A 364 -0.06 15.20 -17.67
CA LEU A 364 -0.58 13.89 -17.25
C LEU A 364 -0.70 12.93 -18.45
N SER A 365 -1.11 13.43 -19.62
CA SER A 365 -1.15 12.62 -20.85
C SER A 365 0.24 12.15 -21.28
N LEU A 366 1.25 13.02 -21.26
CA LEU A 366 2.64 12.66 -21.58
C LEU A 366 3.19 11.63 -20.58
N MET A 367 2.88 11.80 -19.28
CA MET A 367 3.21 10.81 -18.26
C MET A 367 2.58 9.45 -18.58
N VAL A 368 1.34 9.39 -19.06
CA VAL A 368 0.71 8.12 -19.44
C VAL A 368 1.49 7.43 -20.56
N GLU A 369 1.90 8.17 -21.59
CA GLU A 369 2.68 7.63 -22.71
C GLU A 369 4.05 7.08 -22.26
N MET A 370 4.64 7.70 -21.24
CA MET A 370 5.94 7.30 -20.66
C MET A 370 5.82 6.48 -19.37
N SER A 371 4.63 5.94 -19.06
CA SER A 371 4.37 5.13 -17.86
C SER A 371 4.80 5.78 -16.53
N GLY A 372 4.57 7.09 -16.38
CA GLY A 372 4.90 7.86 -15.18
C GLY A 372 6.39 7.92 -14.86
N TRP A 373 7.25 7.70 -15.87
CA TRP A 373 8.71 7.62 -15.75
C TRP A 373 9.21 6.60 -14.72
N HIS A 374 8.34 5.67 -14.31
CA HIS A 374 8.65 4.67 -13.29
C HIS A 374 9.68 3.65 -13.77
N ASN A 375 9.77 3.44 -15.09
CA ASN A 375 10.62 2.42 -15.66
C ASN A 375 11.49 3.00 -16.79
N ILE A 376 12.80 3.07 -16.53
CA ILE A 376 13.82 3.50 -17.49
C ILE A 376 13.94 2.59 -18.71
N PHE A 377 13.18 1.49 -18.81
CA PHE A 377 13.17 0.58 -19.95
C PHE A 377 11.99 0.81 -20.91
N PHE A 378 11.13 1.80 -20.62
CA PHE A 378 9.98 2.16 -21.46
C PHE A 378 10.27 3.27 -22.50
N PHE A 379 11.54 3.50 -22.88
CA PHE A 379 11.96 4.50 -23.88
C PHE A 379 11.82 4.05 -25.34
N THR A 380 11.03 3.01 -25.63
CA THR A 380 11.14 2.28 -26.90
C THR A 380 10.73 3.06 -28.16
N ARG A 381 10.15 4.26 -28.03
CA ARG A 381 9.65 5.07 -29.15
C ARG A 381 9.76 6.55 -28.85
N ASP A 382 9.94 7.36 -29.90
CA ASP A 382 9.80 8.80 -29.79
C ASP A 382 8.34 9.18 -29.53
N THR A 383 8.13 10.05 -28.56
CA THR A 383 6.83 10.62 -28.18
C THR A 383 6.69 12.00 -28.80
N LYS A 384 5.52 12.31 -29.36
CA LYS A 384 5.27 13.63 -29.94
C LYS A 384 5.01 14.63 -28.82
N VAL A 385 5.89 15.61 -28.69
CA VAL A 385 5.74 16.77 -27.80
C VAL A 385 5.60 18.01 -28.68
N SER A 386 4.60 18.86 -28.41
CA SER A 386 4.41 20.10 -29.15
C SER A 386 5.35 21.20 -28.65
N GLU A 387 5.78 22.09 -29.54
CA GLU A 387 6.56 23.29 -29.16
C GLU A 387 5.79 24.13 -28.12
N GLY A 388 4.47 24.28 -28.29
CA GLY A 388 3.63 24.98 -27.31
C GLY A 388 3.60 24.34 -25.92
N PHE A 389 3.79 23.02 -25.79
CA PHE A 389 3.93 22.40 -24.47
C PHE A 389 5.25 22.79 -23.80
N VAL A 390 6.35 22.81 -24.56
CA VAL A 390 7.67 23.20 -24.06
C VAL A 390 7.64 24.65 -23.56
N GLU A 391 7.06 25.56 -24.34
CA GLU A 391 6.88 26.96 -23.93
C GLU A 391 6.05 27.09 -22.63
N LYS A 392 4.96 26.31 -22.49
CA LYS A 392 4.16 26.27 -21.26
C LYS A 392 4.98 25.73 -20.08
N ALA A 393 5.75 24.66 -20.27
CA ALA A 393 6.58 24.07 -19.23
C ALA A 393 7.62 25.06 -18.70
N GLU A 394 8.30 25.79 -19.61
CA GLU A 394 9.24 26.85 -19.24
C GLU A 394 8.54 28.02 -18.52
N LYS A 395 7.38 28.46 -19.04
CA LYS A 395 6.57 29.53 -18.46
C LYS A 395 6.16 29.24 -17.01
N TYR A 396 5.81 27.99 -16.71
CA TYR A 396 5.37 27.57 -15.36
C TYR A 396 6.50 27.00 -14.50
N GLY A 397 7.75 26.98 -14.97
CA GLY A 397 8.91 26.54 -14.19
C GLY A 397 9.04 25.02 -14.02
N TYR A 398 8.41 24.22 -14.89
CA TYR A 398 8.44 22.75 -14.87
C TYR A 398 9.72 22.18 -15.53
N TYR A 399 10.88 22.67 -15.09
CA TYR A 399 12.17 22.33 -15.69
C TYR A 399 12.60 20.88 -15.44
N ASN A 400 12.24 20.29 -14.29
CA ASN A 400 12.57 18.90 -14.02
C ASN A 400 11.77 17.95 -14.93
N HIS A 401 10.47 18.18 -15.07
CA HIS A 401 9.59 17.46 -15.98
C HIS A 401 10.05 17.62 -17.44
N LEU A 402 10.44 18.83 -17.82
CA LEU A 402 10.96 19.10 -19.16
C LEU A 402 12.26 18.34 -19.42
N ALA A 403 13.17 18.26 -18.44
CA ALA A 403 14.39 17.45 -18.55
C ALA A 403 14.07 15.96 -18.73
N TYR A 404 13.09 15.42 -17.99
CA TYR A 404 12.59 14.06 -18.21
C TYR A 404 12.05 13.86 -19.63
N ILE A 405 11.24 14.79 -20.10
CA ILE A 405 10.65 14.74 -21.43
C ILE A 405 11.75 14.76 -22.50
N TYR A 406 12.72 15.66 -22.42
CA TYR A 406 13.86 15.67 -23.35
C TYR A 406 14.65 14.36 -23.36
N ILE A 407 14.92 13.80 -22.18
CA ILE A 407 15.69 12.56 -22.05
C ILE A 407 14.91 11.33 -22.54
N TYR A 408 13.60 11.24 -22.32
CA TYR A 408 12.84 10.01 -22.57
C TYR A 408 11.92 10.06 -23.79
N ALA A 409 11.45 11.24 -24.20
CA ALA A 409 10.53 11.39 -25.33
C ALA A 409 11.25 11.39 -26.68
N PHE A 410 12.53 11.74 -26.72
CA PHE A 410 13.28 11.97 -27.95
C PHE A 410 14.53 11.08 -28.04
N ASP A 411 15.13 11.10 -29.23
CA ASP A 411 16.40 10.46 -29.57
C ASP A 411 16.44 8.96 -29.20
N ASN A 412 15.31 8.26 -29.33
CA ASN A 412 15.19 6.85 -28.96
C ASN A 412 15.58 5.88 -30.08
N SER A 413 15.89 6.39 -31.28
CA SER A 413 16.22 5.56 -32.44
C SER A 413 17.68 5.11 -32.44
N VAL A 414 17.90 3.80 -32.58
CA VAL A 414 19.23 3.17 -32.74
C VAL A 414 19.93 3.65 -34.02
N ASP A 415 19.16 4.09 -35.03
CA ASP A 415 19.73 4.58 -36.29
C ASP A 415 20.64 5.80 -36.10
N LEU A 416 20.46 6.55 -35.01
CA LEU A 416 21.30 7.68 -34.63
C LEU A 416 22.77 7.26 -34.42
N PHE A 417 23.02 6.01 -34.05
CA PHE A 417 24.37 5.47 -33.83
C PHE A 417 24.96 4.75 -35.05
N LYS A 418 24.21 4.64 -36.16
CA LYS A 418 24.72 4.00 -37.38
C LYS A 418 25.63 4.96 -38.15
N ASN A 419 26.68 4.41 -38.78
CA ASN A 419 27.63 5.17 -39.61
C ASN A 419 28.38 6.30 -38.89
N LEU A 420 28.55 6.19 -37.56
CA LEU A 420 29.43 7.09 -36.81
C LEU A 420 30.85 7.03 -37.40
N LYS A 421 31.45 8.20 -37.70
CA LYS A 421 32.84 8.29 -38.17
C LYS A 421 33.78 8.19 -36.97
N ASN A 422 33.49 8.95 -35.92
CA ASN A 422 34.18 8.90 -34.63
C ASN A 422 33.17 8.75 -33.49
N ILE A 423 33.63 8.23 -32.34
CA ILE A 423 32.79 8.07 -31.14
C ILE A 423 32.46 9.42 -30.48
N GLU A 424 33.29 10.44 -30.74
CA GLU A 424 33.11 11.81 -30.25
C GLU A 424 31.91 12.52 -30.92
N ASP A 425 31.46 12.04 -32.09
CA ASP A 425 30.33 12.62 -32.83
C ASP A 425 28.96 12.21 -32.23
N ILE A 426 28.92 11.48 -31.11
CA ILE A 426 27.67 10.96 -30.51
C ILE A 426 26.80 12.10 -29.97
N ASP A 427 27.39 13.05 -29.26
CA ASP A 427 26.65 14.11 -28.58
C ASP A 427 25.94 15.02 -29.61
N ASP A 428 26.58 15.31 -30.74
CA ASP A 428 26.02 16.09 -31.86
C ASP A 428 24.79 15.44 -32.53
N ARG A 429 24.59 14.13 -32.32
CA ARG A 429 23.43 13.38 -32.85
C ARG A 429 22.29 13.23 -31.87
N LEU A 430 22.51 13.59 -30.61
CA LEU A 430 21.59 13.45 -29.50
C LEU A 430 21.23 14.82 -28.95
N LEU A 431 20.70 15.69 -29.80
CA LEU A 431 20.46 17.10 -29.49
C LEU A 431 19.50 17.27 -28.30
N SER A 432 18.32 16.65 -28.38
CA SER A 432 17.28 16.76 -27.34
C SER A 432 17.73 16.10 -26.05
N PHE A 433 18.38 14.93 -26.14
CA PHE A 433 18.96 14.27 -24.98
C PHE A 433 20.04 15.13 -24.30
N SER A 434 20.91 15.78 -25.07
CA SER A 434 21.96 16.66 -24.54
C SER A 434 21.35 17.89 -23.85
N GLU A 435 20.33 18.52 -24.46
CA GLU A 435 19.56 19.59 -23.83
C GLU A 435 18.93 19.15 -22.50
N GLY A 436 18.32 17.96 -22.46
CA GLY A 436 17.75 17.40 -21.24
C GLY A 436 18.79 17.10 -20.16
N ILE A 437 19.98 16.61 -20.53
CA ILE A 437 21.10 16.38 -19.60
C ILE A 437 21.62 17.70 -19.04
N ASP A 438 21.77 18.73 -19.88
CA ASP A 438 22.25 20.04 -19.44
C ASP A 438 21.22 20.73 -18.54
N LEU A 439 19.92 20.62 -18.86
CA LEU A 439 18.85 21.10 -18.00
C LEU A 439 18.86 20.39 -16.65
N ALA A 440 18.99 19.05 -16.64
CA ALA A 440 19.08 18.26 -15.42
C ALA A 440 20.30 18.64 -14.55
N LYS A 441 21.46 18.91 -15.17
CA LYS A 441 22.65 19.42 -14.46
C LYS A 441 22.42 20.81 -13.87
N ASN A 442 21.81 21.72 -14.64
CA ASN A 442 21.55 23.09 -14.21
C ASN A 442 20.60 23.15 -13.00
N ILE A 443 19.60 22.27 -12.94
CA ILE A 443 18.70 22.14 -11.77
C ILE A 443 19.28 21.25 -10.67
N GLY A 444 20.50 20.72 -10.83
CA GLY A 444 21.20 19.89 -9.86
C GLY A 444 20.67 18.44 -9.73
N ASN A 445 19.85 17.97 -10.66
CA ASN A 445 19.27 16.62 -10.63
C ASN A 445 20.25 15.57 -11.18
N THR A 446 21.26 15.22 -10.36
CA THR A 446 22.28 14.23 -10.72
C THR A 446 21.70 12.81 -10.89
N MET A 447 20.56 12.52 -10.25
CA MET A 447 19.88 11.23 -10.41
C MET A 447 19.28 11.09 -11.82
N LEU A 448 18.62 12.12 -12.35
CA LEU A 448 18.11 12.12 -13.71
C LEU A 448 19.24 12.03 -14.75
N VAL A 449 20.34 12.74 -14.56
CA VAL A 449 21.54 12.64 -15.42
C VAL A 449 22.02 11.19 -15.49
N THR A 450 22.16 10.55 -14.32
CA THR A 450 22.54 9.14 -14.20
C THR A 450 21.57 8.22 -14.94
N ARG A 451 20.26 8.44 -14.76
CA ARG A 451 19.21 7.65 -15.43
C ARG A 451 19.21 7.84 -16.95
N GLY A 452 19.45 9.06 -17.43
CA GLY A 452 19.54 9.37 -18.85
C GLY A 452 20.68 8.63 -19.54
N TYR A 453 21.87 8.59 -18.95
CA TYR A 453 22.96 7.78 -19.49
C TYR A 453 22.65 6.27 -19.43
N ARG A 454 22.01 5.78 -18.36
CA ARG A 454 21.57 4.37 -18.24
C ARG A 454 20.57 3.97 -19.35
N LYS A 455 19.65 4.87 -19.72
CA LYS A 455 18.76 4.68 -20.88
C LYS A 455 19.56 4.39 -22.16
N ASN A 456 20.53 5.24 -22.49
CA ASN A 456 21.35 5.07 -23.71
C ASN A 456 22.30 3.86 -23.64
N ILE A 457 22.80 3.50 -22.45
CA ILE A 457 23.51 2.23 -22.23
C ILE A 457 22.62 1.04 -22.61
N MET A 458 21.37 1.03 -22.15
CA MET A 458 20.45 -0.07 -22.46
C MET A 458 20.08 -0.09 -23.95
N LEU A 459 19.74 1.06 -24.54
CA LEU A 459 19.41 1.20 -25.96
C LEU A 459 20.52 0.65 -26.87
N THR A 460 21.78 1.01 -26.57
CA THR A 460 22.94 0.61 -27.38
C THR A 460 23.35 -0.84 -27.14
N SER A 461 23.29 -1.32 -25.89
CA SER A 461 23.63 -2.70 -25.51
C SER A 461 22.73 -3.73 -26.17
N VAL A 462 21.40 -3.52 -26.11
CA VAL A 462 20.40 -4.43 -26.73
C VAL A 462 20.59 -4.55 -28.24
N ASN A 463 21.17 -3.54 -28.88
CA ASN A 463 21.44 -3.52 -30.32
C ASN A 463 22.88 -3.93 -30.68
N GLY A 464 23.67 -4.38 -29.71
CA GLY A 464 25.03 -4.88 -29.92
C GLY A 464 26.07 -3.80 -30.24
N LEU A 465 25.80 -2.54 -29.91
CA LEU A 465 26.68 -1.39 -30.14
C LEU A 465 27.64 -1.16 -28.97
N PHE A 466 28.40 -2.19 -28.58
CA PHE A 466 29.16 -2.21 -27.32
C PHE A 466 30.24 -1.11 -27.18
N GLU A 467 30.82 -0.63 -28.29
CA GLU A 467 31.76 0.49 -28.27
C GLU A 467 31.04 1.79 -27.83
N VAL A 468 29.85 2.05 -28.38
CA VAL A 468 28.97 3.17 -27.99
C VAL A 468 28.45 2.99 -26.56
N THR A 469 28.13 1.76 -26.16
CA THR A 469 27.73 1.47 -24.78
C THR A 469 28.85 1.81 -23.78
N ASN A 470 30.11 1.50 -24.11
CA ASN A 470 31.25 1.87 -23.27
C ASN A 470 31.46 3.38 -23.17
N TYR A 471 31.18 4.14 -24.24
CA TYR A 471 31.20 5.60 -24.20
C TYR A 471 30.25 6.13 -23.10
N PHE A 472 29.00 5.66 -23.09
CA PHE A 472 28.04 6.08 -22.08
C PHE A 472 28.38 5.59 -20.67
N TYR A 473 28.96 4.40 -20.50
CA TYR A 473 29.48 3.96 -19.20
C TYR A 473 30.58 4.88 -18.67
N ASN A 474 31.50 5.34 -19.54
CA ASN A 474 32.54 6.29 -19.14
C ASN A 474 31.95 7.65 -18.75
N LYS A 475 30.99 8.17 -19.53
CA LYS A 475 30.26 9.40 -19.17
C LYS A 475 29.51 9.27 -17.85
N LEU A 476 28.87 8.12 -17.62
CA LEU A 476 28.20 7.84 -16.35
C LEU A 476 29.21 7.80 -15.18
N GLN A 477 30.40 7.24 -15.39
CA GLN A 477 31.47 7.22 -14.39
C GLN A 477 31.97 8.64 -14.06
N GLU A 478 32.10 9.52 -15.06
CA GLU A 478 32.46 10.93 -14.86
C GLU A 478 31.45 11.67 -13.97
N VAL A 479 30.15 11.38 -14.12
CA VAL A 479 29.07 12.00 -13.33
C VAL A 479 29.02 11.49 -11.90
N ILE A 480 29.19 10.17 -11.71
CA ILE A 480 29.07 9.54 -10.38
C ILE A 480 30.31 9.81 -9.51
N GLY A 481 31.49 9.87 -10.13
CA GLY A 481 32.75 9.96 -9.39
C GLY A 481 32.97 8.76 -8.47
N GLU A 482 33.59 9.01 -7.31
CA GLU A 482 33.83 8.01 -6.26
C GLU A 482 32.76 8.03 -5.16
N ASP A 483 31.81 8.97 -5.22
CA ASP A 483 30.85 9.26 -4.15
C ASP A 483 29.73 8.21 -4.00
N ASN A 484 29.54 7.35 -5.00
CA ASN A 484 28.56 6.26 -4.94
C ASN A 484 29.18 4.91 -5.33
N PRO A 485 29.80 4.19 -4.36
CA PRO A 485 30.45 2.92 -4.63
C PRO A 485 29.53 1.89 -5.28
N PHE A 486 28.26 1.83 -4.85
CA PHE A 486 27.29 0.87 -5.39
C PHE A 486 27.08 1.06 -6.89
N GLN A 487 26.79 2.29 -7.34
CA GLN A 487 26.60 2.54 -8.77
C GLN A 487 27.89 2.41 -9.58
N LEU A 488 29.04 2.70 -8.97
CA LEU A 488 30.34 2.46 -9.60
C LEU A 488 30.59 0.95 -9.83
N ALA A 489 30.15 0.09 -8.91
CA ALA A 489 30.19 -1.35 -9.08
C ALA A 489 29.29 -1.82 -10.24
N ASP A 490 28.09 -1.24 -10.41
CA ASP A 490 27.19 -1.52 -11.54
C ASP A 490 27.89 -1.20 -12.88
N ILE A 491 28.61 -0.07 -12.95
CA ILE A 491 29.37 0.33 -14.15
C ILE A 491 30.46 -0.70 -14.44
N TYR A 492 31.24 -1.10 -13.43
CA TYR A 492 32.29 -2.09 -13.62
C TYR A 492 31.72 -3.44 -14.08
N ASN A 493 30.61 -3.90 -13.51
CA ASN A 493 29.96 -5.14 -13.94
C ASN A 493 29.50 -5.04 -15.42
N GLY A 494 28.87 -3.91 -15.80
CA GLY A 494 28.44 -3.66 -17.18
C GLY A 494 29.58 -3.54 -18.20
N LEU A 495 30.64 -2.80 -17.87
CA LEU A 495 31.88 -2.76 -18.66
C LEU A 495 32.54 -4.14 -18.76
N GLY A 496 32.46 -4.94 -17.71
CA GLY A 496 32.88 -6.34 -17.68
C GLY A 496 32.13 -7.16 -18.74
N TYR A 497 30.80 -7.08 -18.74
CA TYR A 497 29.93 -7.76 -19.70
C TYR A 497 30.25 -7.37 -21.14
N ASN A 498 30.37 -6.07 -21.43
CA ASN A 498 30.71 -5.60 -22.79
C ASN A 498 32.08 -6.11 -23.25
N ASN A 499 33.09 -6.10 -22.36
CA ASN A 499 34.41 -6.63 -22.67
C ASN A 499 34.40 -8.16 -22.87
N CYS A 500 33.55 -8.88 -22.13
CA CYS A 500 33.33 -10.32 -22.34
C CYS A 500 32.80 -10.58 -23.76
N THR A 501 31.76 -9.85 -24.16
CA THR A 501 31.16 -9.98 -25.50
C THR A 501 32.15 -9.67 -26.61
N MET A 502 33.07 -8.72 -26.41
CA MET A 502 34.15 -8.41 -27.35
C MET A 502 35.38 -9.34 -27.27
N GLU A 503 35.32 -10.42 -26.48
CA GLU A 503 36.42 -11.38 -26.23
C GLU A 503 37.68 -10.76 -25.57
N HIS A 504 37.52 -9.64 -24.86
CA HIS A 504 38.56 -9.05 -24.02
C HIS A 504 38.59 -9.68 -22.62
N PHE A 505 38.77 -11.00 -22.55
CA PHE A 505 38.54 -11.80 -21.34
C PHE A 505 39.23 -11.28 -20.07
N LYS A 506 40.50 -10.85 -20.19
CA LYS A 506 41.26 -10.30 -19.05
C LYS A 506 40.70 -8.97 -18.55
N LYS A 507 40.38 -8.04 -19.47
CA LYS A 507 39.78 -6.74 -19.11
C LYS A 507 38.40 -6.92 -18.49
N ALA A 508 37.61 -7.84 -19.04
CA ALA A 508 36.31 -8.22 -18.46
C ALA A 508 36.48 -8.69 -17.01
N ASN A 509 37.41 -9.62 -16.78
CA ASN A 509 37.70 -10.16 -15.45
C ASN A 509 38.22 -9.11 -14.48
N ASP A 510 39.07 -8.19 -14.93
CA ASP A 510 39.58 -7.09 -14.09
C ASP A 510 38.43 -6.17 -13.62
N ASN A 511 37.47 -5.86 -14.49
CA ASN A 511 36.29 -5.07 -14.12
C ASN A 511 35.35 -5.85 -13.18
N TYR A 512 35.10 -7.14 -13.42
CA TYR A 512 34.29 -7.95 -12.52
C TYR A 512 34.90 -8.05 -11.10
N ASN A 513 36.23 -8.14 -11.00
CA ASN A 513 36.89 -8.12 -9.69
C ASN A 513 36.65 -6.80 -8.95
N LYS A 514 36.78 -5.65 -9.64
CA LYS A 514 36.46 -4.34 -9.03
C LYS A 514 35.01 -4.26 -8.54
N ALA A 515 34.07 -4.79 -9.31
CA ALA A 515 32.65 -4.84 -8.91
C ALA A 515 32.43 -5.74 -7.68
N ILE A 516 33.03 -6.94 -7.66
CA ILE A 516 32.97 -7.86 -6.50
C ILE A 516 33.54 -7.19 -5.26
N ASP A 517 34.68 -6.51 -5.35
CA ASP A 517 35.31 -5.85 -4.21
C ASP A 517 34.34 -4.88 -3.52
N ILE A 518 33.72 -4.00 -4.31
CA ILE A 518 32.77 -3.02 -3.80
C ILE A 518 31.48 -3.68 -3.28
N TYR A 519 30.90 -4.65 -4.02
CA TYR A 519 29.68 -5.31 -3.56
C TYR A 519 29.90 -6.12 -2.28
N MET A 520 31.09 -6.70 -2.08
CA MET A 520 31.45 -7.38 -0.85
C MET A 520 31.58 -6.39 0.32
N GLU A 521 32.19 -5.22 0.12
CA GLU A 521 32.26 -4.16 1.14
C GLU A 521 30.88 -3.64 1.54
N LEU A 522 29.96 -3.53 0.56
CA LEU A 522 28.57 -3.10 0.79
C LEU A 522 27.65 -4.23 1.27
N ASN A 523 28.16 -5.46 1.44
CA ASN A 523 27.38 -6.66 1.79
C ASN A 523 26.19 -6.93 0.83
N ARG A 524 26.36 -6.67 -0.47
CA ARG A 524 25.33 -6.82 -1.52
C ARG A 524 25.49 -8.13 -2.28
N MET A 525 25.22 -9.24 -1.59
CA MET A 525 25.49 -10.60 -2.08
C MET A 525 24.69 -11.00 -3.32
N GLU A 526 23.53 -10.40 -3.55
CA GLU A 526 22.72 -10.59 -4.76
C GLU A 526 23.47 -10.10 -6.02
N TYR A 527 24.15 -8.95 -5.93
CA TYR A 527 24.95 -8.38 -7.02
C TYR A 527 26.30 -9.07 -7.20
N VAL A 528 26.87 -9.61 -6.11
CA VAL A 528 27.99 -10.56 -6.20
C VAL A 528 27.56 -11.78 -7.03
N GLY A 529 26.36 -12.31 -6.81
CA GLY A 529 25.81 -13.42 -7.58
C GLY A 529 25.69 -13.12 -9.07
N GLU A 530 25.22 -11.93 -9.43
CA GLU A 530 25.13 -11.46 -10.82
C GLU A 530 26.50 -11.32 -11.48
N THR A 531 27.46 -10.77 -10.75
CA THR A 531 28.83 -10.61 -11.24
C THR A 531 29.52 -11.97 -11.43
N LEU A 532 29.31 -12.91 -10.51
CA LEU A 532 29.82 -14.29 -10.62
C LEU A 532 29.21 -15.04 -11.81
N TYR A 533 27.92 -14.82 -12.09
CA TYR A 533 27.29 -15.35 -13.30
C TYR A 533 27.99 -14.82 -14.56
N ASN A 534 28.20 -13.52 -14.66
CA ASN A 534 28.90 -12.90 -15.79
C ASN A 534 30.35 -13.36 -15.92
N MET A 535 31.06 -13.52 -14.79
CA MET A 535 32.39 -14.13 -14.73
C MET A 535 32.38 -15.57 -15.22
N ALA A 536 31.35 -16.36 -14.88
CA ALA A 536 31.22 -17.73 -15.36
C ALA A 536 31.08 -17.78 -16.89
N ILE A 537 30.26 -16.89 -17.48
CA ILE A 537 30.15 -16.77 -18.95
C ILE A 537 31.50 -16.42 -19.58
N ASN A 538 32.23 -15.46 -19.01
CA ASN A 538 33.58 -15.08 -19.45
C ASN A 538 34.56 -16.26 -19.40
N CYS A 539 34.53 -17.03 -18.31
CA CYS A 539 35.30 -18.26 -18.15
C CYS A 539 34.91 -19.33 -19.18
N MET A 540 33.61 -19.55 -19.42
CA MET A 540 33.13 -20.53 -20.40
C MET A 540 33.56 -20.16 -21.83
N GLN A 541 33.54 -18.87 -22.18
CA GLN A 541 33.96 -18.38 -23.50
C GLN A 541 35.48 -18.55 -23.71
N ALA A 542 36.26 -18.39 -22.64
CA ALA A 542 37.69 -18.65 -22.58
C ALA A 542 38.08 -20.12 -22.27
N GLU A 543 37.10 -21.03 -22.21
CA GLU A 543 37.26 -22.47 -21.91
C GLU A 543 37.85 -22.82 -20.54
N LYS A 544 37.68 -21.94 -19.55
CA LYS A 544 38.01 -22.14 -18.14
C LYS A 544 36.80 -22.72 -17.38
N TYR A 545 36.38 -23.93 -17.74
CA TYR A 545 35.16 -24.55 -17.22
C TYR A 545 35.19 -24.88 -15.73
N GLU A 546 36.36 -25.10 -15.13
CA GLU A 546 36.51 -25.35 -13.69
C GLU A 546 36.12 -24.11 -12.87
N ASP A 547 36.69 -22.96 -13.21
CA ASP A 547 36.35 -21.68 -12.57
C ASP A 547 34.86 -21.31 -12.79
N ALA A 548 34.35 -21.50 -14.01
CA ALA A 548 32.94 -21.26 -14.32
C ALA A 548 31.99 -22.13 -13.49
N TYR A 549 32.33 -23.40 -13.29
CA TYR A 549 31.55 -24.35 -12.51
C TYR A 549 31.43 -23.91 -11.04
N ASP A 550 32.53 -23.47 -10.43
CA ASP A 550 32.54 -22.98 -9.04
C ASP A 550 31.72 -21.69 -8.87
N TYR A 551 31.82 -20.76 -9.83
CA TYR A 551 31.03 -19.53 -9.80
C TYR A 551 29.53 -19.81 -9.93
N LEU A 552 29.11 -20.65 -10.88
CA LEU A 552 27.70 -21.00 -11.06
C LEU A 552 27.12 -21.73 -9.84
N ARG A 553 27.88 -22.64 -9.20
CA ARG A 553 27.46 -23.26 -7.94
C ARG A 553 27.27 -22.25 -6.82
N THR A 554 28.12 -21.24 -6.78
CA THR A 554 28.01 -20.14 -5.80
C THR A 554 26.76 -19.30 -6.08
N CYS A 555 26.43 -19.02 -7.35
CA CYS A 555 25.16 -18.39 -7.73
C CYS A 555 23.94 -19.18 -7.22
N VAL A 556 23.91 -20.52 -7.38
CA VAL A 556 22.83 -21.37 -6.83
C VAL A 556 22.72 -21.23 -5.31
N LYS A 557 23.86 -21.18 -4.59
CA LYS A 557 23.86 -20.97 -3.13
C LYS A 557 23.27 -19.61 -2.75
N ILE A 558 23.66 -18.53 -3.46
CA ILE A 558 23.13 -17.18 -3.25
C ILE A 558 21.61 -17.18 -3.42
N ILE A 559 21.12 -17.74 -4.53
CA ILE A 559 19.69 -17.82 -4.82
C ILE A 559 18.95 -18.56 -3.70
N ASN A 560 19.47 -19.70 -3.24
CA ASN A 560 18.82 -20.50 -2.20
C ASN A 560 18.83 -19.82 -0.82
N VAL A 561 20.00 -19.33 -0.36
CA VAL A 561 20.14 -18.74 0.98
C VAL A 561 19.42 -17.40 1.08
N LEU A 562 19.50 -16.58 0.04
CA LEU A 562 18.78 -15.31 -0.01
C LEU A 562 17.34 -15.49 -0.48
N LYS A 563 16.84 -16.70 -0.69
CA LYS A 563 15.47 -16.97 -1.18
C LYS A 563 15.09 -16.11 -2.41
N LEU A 564 15.99 -16.02 -3.39
CA LEU A 564 15.76 -15.29 -4.64
C LEU A 564 15.00 -16.17 -5.64
N ASN A 565 14.14 -15.57 -6.45
CA ASN A 565 13.51 -16.28 -7.59
C ASN A 565 14.49 -16.47 -8.75
N ASN A 566 15.25 -15.42 -9.02
CA ASN A 566 16.25 -15.32 -10.08
C ASN A 566 17.30 -14.28 -9.69
N LEU A 567 18.43 -14.29 -10.40
CA LEU A 567 19.31 -13.14 -10.47
C LEU A 567 18.76 -12.21 -11.56
N GLN A 568 19.02 -10.90 -11.50
CA GLN A 568 18.51 -9.96 -12.51
C GLN A 568 18.91 -10.36 -13.95
N VAL A 569 20.08 -10.99 -14.07
CA VAL A 569 20.67 -11.43 -15.33
C VAL A 569 20.26 -12.84 -15.78
N CYS A 570 19.73 -13.68 -14.88
CA CYS A 570 19.40 -15.05 -15.23
C CYS A 570 18.40 -15.73 -14.27
N ASN A 571 17.53 -16.55 -14.84
CA ASN A 571 16.70 -17.48 -14.07
C ASN A 571 17.52 -18.71 -13.60
N ILE A 572 16.99 -19.43 -12.62
CA ILE A 572 17.65 -20.62 -12.06
C ILE A 572 17.76 -21.79 -13.05
N SER A 573 16.79 -21.92 -13.96
CA SER A 573 16.77 -22.94 -15.02
C SER A 573 18.01 -22.81 -15.92
N LYS A 574 18.33 -21.59 -16.36
CA LYS A 574 19.51 -21.23 -17.15
C LYS A 574 20.80 -21.60 -16.44
N ILE A 575 20.90 -21.34 -15.13
CA ILE A 575 22.08 -21.72 -14.33
C ILE A 575 22.28 -23.24 -14.34
N PHE A 576 21.21 -24.03 -14.18
CA PHE A 576 21.31 -25.49 -14.27
C PHE A 576 21.71 -25.98 -15.66
N GLY A 577 21.21 -25.35 -16.74
CA GLY A 577 21.67 -25.64 -18.10
C GLY A 577 23.16 -25.37 -18.30
N LEU A 578 23.68 -24.26 -17.76
CA LEU A 578 25.11 -23.92 -17.82
C LEU A 578 25.97 -24.83 -16.92
N LEU A 579 25.48 -25.21 -15.74
CA LEU A 579 26.13 -26.19 -14.87
C LEU A 579 26.22 -27.55 -15.55
N ALA A 580 25.16 -28.00 -16.22
CA ALA A 580 25.17 -29.23 -16.99
C ALA A 580 26.20 -29.18 -18.13
N LEU A 581 26.31 -28.05 -18.83
CA LEU A 581 27.33 -27.84 -19.85
C LEU A 581 28.76 -27.87 -19.27
N CYS A 582 29.00 -27.21 -18.13
CA CYS A 582 30.30 -27.24 -17.46
C CYS A 582 30.64 -28.65 -16.97
N ALA A 583 29.70 -29.33 -16.31
CA ALA A 583 29.85 -30.71 -15.87
C ALA A 583 30.16 -31.67 -17.03
N TYR A 584 29.49 -31.49 -18.17
CA TYR A 584 29.80 -32.23 -19.39
C TYR A 584 31.27 -32.00 -19.81
N ARG A 585 31.72 -30.75 -19.90
CA ARG A 585 33.09 -30.39 -20.34
C ARG A 585 34.16 -30.89 -19.37
N LEU A 586 33.85 -30.92 -18.07
CA LEU A 586 34.69 -31.44 -17.00
C LEU A 586 34.63 -32.98 -16.84
N LYS A 587 33.78 -33.67 -17.61
CA LYS A 587 33.54 -35.12 -17.54
C LYS A 587 32.95 -35.59 -16.20
N LEU A 588 32.07 -34.79 -15.61
CA LEU A 588 31.31 -35.10 -14.40
C LEU A 588 29.92 -35.65 -14.79
N ASP A 589 29.86 -36.91 -15.22
CA ASP A 589 28.67 -37.49 -15.87
C ASP A 589 27.42 -37.50 -14.97
N TYR A 590 27.55 -37.90 -13.70
CA TYR A 590 26.42 -37.94 -12.76
C TYR A 590 25.80 -36.55 -12.55
N GLU A 591 26.64 -35.55 -12.31
CA GLU A 591 26.18 -34.17 -12.09
C GLU A 591 25.58 -33.56 -13.35
N CYS A 592 26.16 -33.87 -14.53
CA CYS A 592 25.62 -33.44 -15.81
C CYS A 592 24.16 -33.90 -15.96
N ILE A 593 23.87 -35.18 -15.70
CA ILE A 593 22.51 -35.73 -15.80
C ILE A 593 21.60 -35.10 -14.74
N LEU A 594 22.05 -34.98 -13.49
CA LEU A 594 21.28 -34.37 -12.40
C LEU A 594 20.85 -32.93 -12.72
N PHE A 595 21.78 -32.10 -13.20
CA PHE A 595 21.48 -30.72 -13.56
C PHE A 595 20.59 -30.62 -14.79
N LEU A 596 20.77 -31.52 -15.78
CA LEU A 596 19.95 -31.56 -16.98
C LEU A 596 18.49 -31.97 -16.67
N ASP A 597 18.28 -32.96 -15.81
CA ASP A 597 16.94 -33.36 -15.35
C ASP A 597 16.26 -32.26 -14.54
N THR A 598 17.03 -31.56 -13.70
CA THR A 598 16.55 -30.40 -12.93
C THR A 598 16.11 -29.28 -13.88
N ASN A 599 16.94 -28.93 -14.87
CA ASN A 599 16.61 -27.95 -15.89
C ASN A 599 15.35 -28.34 -16.70
N LYS A 600 15.21 -29.60 -17.10
CA LYS A 600 14.01 -30.13 -17.78
C LYS A 600 12.73 -29.94 -16.97
N SER A 601 12.80 -30.10 -15.64
CA SER A 601 11.63 -29.96 -14.77
C SER A 601 11.02 -28.55 -14.85
N PHE A 602 11.85 -27.50 -14.98
CA PHE A 602 11.39 -26.13 -15.19
C PHE A 602 10.74 -25.93 -16.57
N LEU A 603 11.26 -26.61 -17.60
CA LEU A 603 10.84 -26.45 -18.99
C LEU A 603 9.66 -27.32 -19.41
N THR A 604 9.16 -28.20 -18.54
CA THR A 604 8.13 -29.19 -18.92
C THR A 604 6.85 -28.54 -19.48
N HIS A 605 6.38 -27.45 -18.89
CA HIS A 605 5.21 -26.70 -19.38
C HIS A 605 5.41 -26.12 -20.79
N VAL A 606 6.64 -25.65 -21.09
CA VAL A 606 7.00 -25.11 -22.43
C VAL A 606 7.11 -26.24 -23.44
N LEU A 607 7.77 -27.34 -23.06
CA LEU A 607 7.96 -28.51 -23.92
C LEU A 607 6.62 -29.18 -24.30
N ASN A 608 5.62 -29.14 -23.42
CA ASN A 608 4.30 -29.74 -23.67
C ASN A 608 3.40 -28.86 -24.57
N ASN A 609 3.57 -27.53 -24.52
CA ASN A 609 2.69 -26.56 -25.22
C ASN A 609 3.36 -25.86 -26.42
N GLU A 610 4.53 -26.33 -26.85
CA GLU A 610 5.43 -25.68 -27.81
C GLU A 610 4.75 -25.23 -29.12
N LYS A 611 3.81 -26.02 -29.66
CA LYS A 611 3.09 -25.67 -30.91
C LYS A 611 2.14 -24.48 -30.75
N SER A 612 1.41 -24.40 -29.64
CA SER A 612 0.43 -23.33 -29.37
C SER A 612 1.12 -22.01 -29.02
N LEU A 613 2.23 -22.08 -28.28
CA LEU A 613 3.05 -20.92 -27.92
C LEU A 613 3.73 -20.30 -29.15
N ARG A 614 4.31 -21.12 -30.05
CA ARG A 614 4.95 -20.62 -31.28
C ARG A 614 3.99 -19.86 -32.22
N GLU A 615 2.69 -20.14 -32.20
CA GLU A 615 1.69 -19.37 -32.98
C GLU A 615 1.33 -18.02 -32.34
N LYS A 616 1.23 -17.94 -31.01
CA LYS A 616 1.02 -16.66 -30.28
C LYS A 616 2.24 -15.74 -30.36
N LEU A 617 3.46 -16.28 -30.23
CA LEU A 617 4.72 -15.53 -30.23
C LEU A 617 5.07 -14.90 -31.60
N ARG A 618 4.39 -15.30 -32.69
CA ARG A 618 4.55 -14.67 -34.01
C ARG A 618 3.92 -13.28 -34.12
N ILE A 619 3.07 -12.88 -33.18
CA ILE A 619 2.29 -11.63 -33.24
C ILE A 619 2.98 -10.50 -32.45
N ASP A 620 3.78 -10.81 -31.43
CA ASP A 620 4.42 -9.80 -30.58
C ASP A 620 5.90 -10.13 -30.31
N LYS A 621 6.81 -9.45 -31.01
CA LYS A 621 8.27 -9.67 -30.95
C LYS A 621 8.91 -9.21 -29.63
N SER A 622 8.15 -8.58 -28.74
CA SER A 622 8.63 -8.11 -27.43
C SER A 622 8.61 -9.20 -26.33
N PHE A 623 8.08 -10.39 -26.63
CA PHE A 623 7.83 -11.49 -25.70
C PHE A 623 8.62 -12.75 -26.10
N ASN A 624 9.72 -13.11 -25.45
CA ASN A 624 10.43 -14.39 -25.67
C ASN A 624 11.26 -14.80 -24.43
N GLY A 625 10.63 -15.43 -23.43
CA GLY A 625 11.23 -15.68 -22.11
C GLY A 625 11.98 -17.01 -21.91
N ASN A 626 11.78 -18.04 -22.76
CA ASN A 626 12.24 -19.41 -22.49
C ASN A 626 13.12 -20.05 -23.59
N ASP A 627 13.37 -19.37 -24.71
CA ASP A 627 14.13 -19.94 -25.83
C ASP A 627 15.61 -20.17 -25.48
N ASP A 628 16.21 -19.31 -24.66
CA ASP A 628 17.58 -19.46 -24.14
C ASP A 628 17.74 -20.76 -23.32
N ASP A 629 16.74 -21.06 -22.51
CA ASP A 629 16.76 -22.21 -21.61
C ASP A 629 16.52 -23.52 -22.39
N LEU A 630 15.56 -23.50 -23.33
CA LEU A 630 15.32 -24.61 -24.27
C LEU A 630 16.56 -24.89 -25.12
N PHE A 631 17.23 -23.84 -25.60
CA PHE A 631 18.49 -23.96 -26.30
C PHE A 631 19.52 -24.71 -25.46
N LEU A 632 19.78 -24.27 -24.21
CA LEU A 632 20.75 -24.91 -23.33
C LEU A 632 20.40 -26.38 -23.06
N TYR A 633 19.14 -26.66 -22.73
CA TYR A 633 18.64 -28.01 -22.50
C TYR A 633 18.91 -28.93 -23.70
N ARG A 634 18.50 -28.49 -24.89
CA ARG A 634 18.61 -29.27 -26.14
C ARG A 634 20.07 -29.41 -26.57
N TYR A 635 20.87 -28.36 -26.42
CA TYR A 635 22.29 -28.39 -26.73
C TYR A 635 23.04 -29.39 -25.85
N VAL A 636 22.87 -29.32 -24.53
CA VAL A 636 23.52 -30.26 -23.60
C VAL A 636 22.99 -31.69 -23.79
N SER A 637 21.70 -31.87 -24.03
CA SER A 637 21.13 -33.20 -24.38
C SER A 637 21.79 -33.78 -25.63
N GLY A 638 21.98 -32.97 -26.67
CA GLY A 638 22.69 -33.38 -27.88
C GLY A 638 24.15 -33.77 -27.63
N LEU A 639 24.85 -33.04 -26.76
CA LEU A 639 26.21 -33.37 -26.33
C LEU A 639 26.29 -34.71 -25.56
N VAL A 640 25.31 -34.98 -24.69
CA VAL A 640 25.20 -36.26 -23.97
C VAL A 640 24.99 -37.41 -24.97
N PHE A 641 24.03 -37.29 -25.90
CA PHE A 641 23.83 -38.29 -26.95
C PHE A 641 25.05 -38.49 -27.85
N LEU A 642 25.78 -37.42 -28.17
CA LEU A 642 27.05 -37.51 -28.92
C LEU A 642 28.08 -38.36 -28.15
N ARG A 643 28.22 -38.19 -26.83
CA ARG A 643 29.12 -38.99 -25.99
C ARG A 643 28.70 -40.46 -25.95
N GLU A 644 27.39 -40.72 -25.88
CA GLU A 644 26.80 -42.07 -25.92
C GLU A 644 26.82 -42.70 -27.33
N ARG A 645 27.32 -41.99 -28.34
CA ARG A 645 27.33 -42.41 -29.76
C ARG A 645 25.94 -42.59 -30.37
N ALA A 646 24.92 -41.97 -29.77
CA ALA A 646 23.56 -41.89 -30.25
C ALA A 646 23.41 -40.76 -31.31
N TYR A 647 24.17 -40.84 -32.40
CA TYR A 647 24.36 -39.72 -33.35
C TYR A 647 23.06 -39.20 -34.00
N LYS A 648 22.06 -40.07 -34.23
CA LYS A 648 20.77 -39.64 -34.79
C LYS A 648 19.97 -38.75 -33.82
N GLN A 649 19.95 -39.13 -32.54
CA GLN A 649 19.29 -38.35 -31.49
C GLN A 649 20.05 -37.05 -31.22
N ALA A 650 21.39 -37.09 -31.27
CA ALA A 650 22.22 -35.90 -31.18
C ALA A 650 21.95 -34.89 -32.33
N ASP A 651 21.80 -35.36 -33.58
CA ASP A 651 21.46 -34.50 -34.73
C ASP A 651 20.09 -33.83 -34.56
N GLU A 652 19.08 -34.56 -34.07
CA GLU A 652 17.76 -34.02 -33.78
C GLU A 652 17.80 -32.94 -32.69
N CYS A 653 18.48 -33.22 -31.58
CA CYS A 653 18.66 -32.24 -30.50
C CYS A 653 19.38 -30.98 -30.96
N PHE A 654 20.45 -31.11 -31.76
CA PHE A 654 21.20 -29.93 -32.26
C PHE A 654 20.40 -29.08 -33.24
N LYS A 655 19.57 -29.67 -34.10
CA LYS A 655 18.66 -28.90 -34.97
C LYS A 655 17.64 -28.11 -34.15
N LEU A 656 17.02 -28.76 -33.17
CA LEU A 656 16.06 -28.11 -32.29
C LEU A 656 16.72 -27.01 -31.42
N ALA A 657 17.96 -27.23 -30.97
CA ALA A 657 18.74 -26.21 -30.28
C ALA A 657 19.05 -25.01 -31.21
N ASP A 658 19.41 -25.26 -32.48
CA ASP A 658 19.67 -24.20 -33.46
C ASP A 658 18.42 -23.35 -33.74
N GLU A 659 17.24 -23.97 -33.84
CA GLU A 659 15.96 -23.25 -33.93
C GLU A 659 15.74 -22.33 -32.73
N ASN A 660 15.89 -22.83 -31.50
CA ASN A 660 15.72 -22.02 -30.30
C ASN A 660 16.77 -20.91 -30.19
N ASN A 661 18.01 -21.18 -30.59
CA ASN A 661 19.06 -20.16 -30.60
C ASN A 661 18.78 -19.04 -31.62
N GLN A 662 18.21 -19.35 -32.78
CA GLN A 662 17.80 -18.33 -33.77
C GLN A 662 16.62 -17.47 -33.28
N LEU A 663 15.77 -18.02 -32.41
CA LEU A 663 14.67 -17.31 -31.76
C LEU A 663 15.12 -16.53 -30.51
N SER A 664 16.28 -16.87 -29.95
CA SER A 664 16.88 -16.15 -28.83
C SER A 664 17.40 -14.77 -29.25
N ASN A 665 17.12 -13.74 -28.45
CA ASN A 665 17.53 -12.35 -28.71
C ASN A 665 19.02 -12.07 -28.39
N GLY A 666 19.91 -13.06 -28.51
CA GLY A 666 21.37 -12.85 -28.39
C GLY A 666 21.96 -12.98 -26.98
N ASN A 667 21.19 -13.38 -25.97
CA ASN A 667 21.64 -13.57 -24.58
C ASN A 667 22.65 -14.73 -24.38
N GLN A 668 22.85 -15.56 -25.41
CA GLN A 668 23.80 -16.66 -25.45
C GLN A 668 24.81 -16.46 -26.60
N PHE A 669 25.30 -15.23 -26.80
CA PHE A 669 26.17 -14.86 -27.92
C PHE A 669 27.38 -15.76 -28.14
N PHE A 670 27.89 -16.43 -27.09
CA PHE A 670 29.02 -17.36 -27.18
C PHE A 670 28.63 -18.77 -27.66
N SER A 671 27.37 -19.16 -27.55
CA SER A 671 26.93 -20.55 -27.66
C SER A 671 26.71 -21.01 -29.10
N MET A 672 26.32 -20.09 -30.00
CA MET A 672 26.03 -20.39 -31.42
C MET A 672 27.22 -21.05 -32.13
N THR A 673 28.43 -20.51 -31.92
CA THR A 673 29.65 -21.06 -32.52
C THR A 673 29.97 -22.45 -31.97
N GLN A 674 29.78 -22.66 -30.66
CA GLN A 674 30.00 -23.96 -30.01
C GLN A 674 28.99 -25.02 -30.46
N LEU A 675 27.72 -24.63 -30.61
CA LEU A 675 26.65 -25.48 -31.15
C LEU A 675 27.02 -25.97 -32.54
N LYS A 676 27.34 -25.06 -33.46
CA LYS A 676 27.64 -25.38 -34.86
C LYS A 676 28.87 -26.26 -35.02
N ILE A 677 29.92 -26.03 -34.22
CA ILE A 677 31.09 -26.92 -34.17
C ILE A 677 30.69 -28.33 -33.70
N SER A 678 29.91 -28.43 -32.62
CA SER A 678 29.46 -29.73 -32.07
C SER A 678 28.53 -30.47 -33.03
N HIS A 679 27.67 -29.73 -33.75
CA HIS A 679 26.76 -30.30 -34.74
C HIS A 679 27.51 -30.81 -35.98
N ALA A 680 28.50 -30.04 -36.47
CA ALA A 680 29.37 -30.48 -37.56
C ALA A 680 30.11 -31.78 -37.22
N GLU A 681 30.50 -32.00 -35.96
CA GLU A 681 31.08 -33.26 -35.51
C GLU A 681 30.09 -34.44 -35.66
N VAL A 682 28.85 -34.31 -35.17
CA VAL A 682 27.81 -35.34 -35.35
C VAL A 682 27.53 -35.61 -36.83
N LEU A 683 27.42 -34.58 -37.64
CA LEU A 683 27.14 -34.70 -39.08
C LEU A 683 28.27 -35.45 -39.81
N ARG A 684 29.54 -35.25 -39.41
CA ARG A 684 30.68 -36.04 -39.91
C ARG A 684 30.54 -37.52 -39.56
N TYR A 685 30.14 -37.86 -38.33
CA TYR A 685 29.89 -39.26 -37.93
C TYR A 685 28.70 -39.89 -38.67
N LEU A 686 27.69 -39.10 -39.05
CA LEU A 686 26.55 -39.55 -39.87
C LEU A 686 26.86 -39.62 -41.38
N GLY A 687 28.09 -39.29 -41.81
CA GLY A 687 28.49 -39.29 -43.22
C GLY A 687 28.01 -38.07 -44.02
N LYS A 688 27.41 -37.07 -43.38
CA LYS A 688 26.85 -35.87 -43.99
C LYS A 688 27.87 -34.72 -44.06
N ARG A 689 28.92 -34.92 -44.85
CA ARG A 689 30.07 -33.98 -44.89
C ARG A 689 29.71 -32.58 -45.41
N ASP A 690 28.83 -32.47 -46.39
CA ASP A 690 28.40 -31.18 -46.95
C ASP A 690 27.58 -30.37 -45.93
N GLU A 691 26.67 -31.02 -45.20
CA GLU A 691 25.92 -30.39 -44.10
C GLU A 691 26.87 -29.93 -42.97
N ALA A 692 27.89 -30.74 -42.65
CA ALA A 692 28.89 -30.39 -41.63
C ALA A 692 29.72 -29.16 -42.03
N GLN A 693 30.13 -29.07 -43.29
CA GLN A 693 30.87 -27.93 -43.82
C GLN A 693 30.01 -26.66 -43.79
N LYS A 694 28.74 -26.76 -44.21
CA LYS A 694 27.79 -25.65 -44.15
C LYS A 694 27.59 -25.12 -42.73
N ALA A 695 27.47 -26.00 -41.74
CA ALA A 695 27.34 -25.59 -40.34
C ALA A 695 28.57 -24.79 -39.84
N LEU A 696 29.78 -25.19 -40.24
CA LEU A 696 31.00 -24.46 -39.90
C LEU A 696 31.12 -23.11 -40.63
N GLU A 697 30.66 -23.02 -41.88
CA GLU A 697 30.61 -21.76 -42.63
C GLU A 697 29.62 -20.78 -42.02
N GLU A 698 28.45 -21.25 -41.57
CA GLU A 698 27.49 -20.44 -40.81
C GLU A 698 28.13 -19.89 -39.51
N ALA A 699 28.84 -20.74 -38.76
CA ALA A 699 29.57 -20.31 -37.57
C ALA A 699 30.64 -19.27 -37.89
N TYR A 700 31.40 -19.48 -38.97
CA TYR A 700 32.45 -18.57 -39.42
C TYR A 700 31.90 -17.19 -39.79
N ASN A 701 30.83 -17.16 -40.57
CA ASN A 701 30.18 -15.91 -40.98
C ASN A 701 29.61 -15.15 -39.79
N TYR A 702 29.00 -15.87 -38.83
CA TYR A 702 28.51 -15.28 -37.59
C TYR A 702 29.66 -14.67 -36.76
N ALA A 703 30.72 -15.43 -36.48
CA ALA A 703 31.87 -14.94 -35.71
C ALA A 703 32.59 -13.76 -36.39
N LYS A 704 32.68 -13.78 -37.73
CA LYS A 704 33.25 -12.67 -38.51
C LYS A 704 32.41 -11.40 -38.42
N LYS A 705 31.08 -11.51 -38.51
CA LYS A 705 30.14 -10.38 -38.38
C LYS A 705 30.30 -9.68 -37.02
N HIS A 706 30.45 -10.46 -35.96
CA HIS A 706 30.58 -9.96 -34.59
C HIS A 706 32.03 -9.70 -34.13
N LYS A 707 33.02 -9.84 -35.03
CA LYS A 707 34.45 -9.62 -34.77
C LYS A 707 35.06 -10.53 -33.68
N TYR A 708 34.53 -11.73 -33.47
CA TYR A 708 35.03 -12.70 -32.48
C TYR A 708 36.33 -13.36 -32.96
N ARG A 709 37.48 -12.85 -32.53
CA ARG A 709 38.81 -13.36 -32.92
C ARG A 709 39.12 -14.75 -32.37
N TYR A 710 38.80 -15.01 -31.09
CA TYR A 710 39.05 -16.29 -30.44
C TYR A 710 38.11 -17.38 -30.98
N GLN A 711 36.80 -17.11 -31.14
CA GLN A 711 35.93 -18.09 -31.82
C GLN A 711 36.35 -18.35 -33.28
N LEU A 712 36.82 -17.33 -34.02
CA LEU A 712 37.28 -17.53 -35.40
C LEU A 712 38.47 -18.49 -35.51
N SER A 713 39.41 -18.46 -34.56
CA SER A 713 40.55 -19.38 -34.57
C SER A 713 40.08 -20.82 -34.36
N LYS A 714 39.12 -21.02 -33.44
CA LYS A 714 38.48 -22.33 -33.17
C LYS A 714 37.73 -22.88 -34.37
N ILE A 715 36.93 -22.05 -35.03
CA ILE A 715 36.16 -22.48 -36.20
C ILE A 715 37.11 -22.88 -37.34
N LYS A 716 38.16 -22.09 -37.59
CA LYS A 716 39.19 -22.42 -38.60
C LYS A 716 39.88 -23.75 -38.29
N ALA A 717 40.25 -23.97 -37.03
CA ALA A 717 40.79 -25.23 -36.56
C ALA A 717 39.82 -26.41 -36.79
N ALA A 718 38.54 -26.25 -36.48
CA ALA A 718 37.51 -27.27 -36.73
C ALA A 718 37.29 -27.56 -38.23
N MET A 719 37.40 -26.54 -39.09
CA MET A 719 37.30 -26.68 -40.56
C MET A 719 38.51 -27.43 -41.13
N SER A 720 39.72 -27.08 -40.69
CA SER A 720 40.97 -27.67 -41.18
C SER A 720 41.41 -28.93 -40.43
N ASN A 721 40.67 -29.32 -39.38
CA ASN A 721 41.01 -30.41 -38.47
C ASN A 721 42.41 -30.26 -37.85
N THR A 722 42.74 -29.03 -37.44
CA THR A 722 43.99 -28.65 -36.76
C THR A 722 43.72 -28.17 -35.35
N ASP A 723 44.77 -28.01 -34.54
CA ASP A 723 44.65 -27.36 -33.24
C ASP A 723 44.55 -25.83 -33.35
N TYR A 724 44.10 -25.20 -32.27
CA TYR A 724 44.08 -23.75 -32.08
C TYR A 724 44.73 -23.38 -30.74
N GLU A 725 45.21 -22.16 -30.64
CA GLU A 725 45.79 -21.63 -29.40
C GLU A 725 44.70 -21.35 -28.36
N LYS A 726 44.79 -22.02 -27.21
CA LYS A 726 43.88 -21.82 -26.08
C LYS A 726 44.26 -20.59 -25.27
N PHE A 727 43.27 -19.99 -24.62
CA PHE A 727 43.50 -18.89 -23.70
C PHE A 727 44.29 -19.34 -22.45
N ASN A 728 45.47 -18.74 -22.24
CA ASN A 728 46.40 -19.09 -21.15
C ASN A 728 46.32 -18.16 -19.93
N GLY A 729 45.47 -17.12 -19.94
CA GLY A 729 45.32 -16.22 -18.80
C GLY A 729 44.50 -16.81 -17.64
N THR A 730 44.61 -16.19 -16.46
CA THR A 730 43.76 -16.48 -15.29
C THR A 730 42.52 -15.58 -15.27
N LEU A 731 41.37 -16.15 -14.90
CA LEU A 731 40.08 -15.46 -14.76
C LEU A 731 39.51 -15.69 -13.34
N LYS A 732 40.40 -15.84 -12.36
CA LYS A 732 40.03 -16.06 -10.95
C LYS A 732 39.62 -14.75 -10.27
N ILE A 733 38.82 -14.88 -9.21
CA ILE A 733 38.62 -13.83 -8.20
C ILE A 733 39.96 -13.55 -7.52
N LYS A 734 40.29 -12.28 -7.30
CA LYS A 734 41.60 -11.85 -6.79
C LYS A 734 41.62 -11.67 -5.28
N ASN A 735 40.71 -10.85 -4.74
CA ASN A 735 40.80 -10.37 -3.35
C ASN A 735 40.00 -11.22 -2.35
N TYR A 736 39.08 -12.05 -2.85
CA TYR A 736 38.21 -12.88 -2.03
C TYR A 736 38.30 -14.35 -2.44
N THR A 737 38.24 -15.22 -1.44
CA THR A 737 38.06 -16.66 -1.63
C THR A 737 36.57 -17.01 -1.69
N ILE A 738 36.24 -18.14 -2.33
CA ILE A 738 34.86 -18.67 -2.35
C ILE A 738 34.35 -18.93 -0.92
N ASP A 739 35.21 -19.29 0.04
CA ASP A 739 34.83 -19.45 1.46
C ASP A 739 34.40 -18.13 2.10
N GLN A 740 35.15 -17.04 1.87
CA GLN A 740 34.77 -15.71 2.35
C GLN A 740 33.45 -15.23 1.74
N ILE A 741 33.24 -15.47 0.44
CA ILE A 741 31.96 -15.19 -0.22
C ILE A 741 30.85 -16.01 0.45
N ASN A 742 31.03 -17.32 0.67
CA ASN A 742 30.03 -18.16 1.34
C ASN A 742 29.66 -17.64 2.74
N LYS A 743 30.63 -17.13 3.52
CA LYS A 743 30.35 -16.51 4.83
C LYS A 743 29.48 -15.27 4.69
N GLY A 744 29.77 -14.40 3.71
CA GLY A 744 28.94 -13.25 3.38
C GLY A 744 27.51 -13.64 2.98
N ILE A 745 27.35 -14.72 2.20
CA ILE A 745 26.02 -15.24 1.80
C ILE A 745 25.19 -15.59 3.04
N HIS A 746 25.79 -16.29 4.02
CA HIS A 746 25.08 -16.67 5.24
C HIS A 746 24.70 -15.45 6.09
N GLN A 747 25.58 -14.46 6.23
CA GLN A 747 25.28 -13.23 6.96
C GLN A 747 24.14 -12.44 6.31
N ALA A 748 24.18 -12.27 4.98
CA ALA A 748 23.12 -11.61 4.23
C ALA A 748 21.78 -12.37 4.32
N GLY A 749 21.81 -13.70 4.35
CA GLY A 749 20.61 -14.53 4.56
C GLY A 749 19.95 -14.25 5.91
N VAL A 750 20.73 -14.20 6.99
CA VAL A 750 20.22 -13.89 8.35
C VAL A 750 19.61 -12.49 8.41
N LEU A 751 20.27 -11.49 7.81
CA LEU A 751 19.75 -10.12 7.75
C LEU A 751 18.43 -10.06 6.97
N LYS A 752 18.34 -10.77 5.84
CA LYS A 752 17.12 -10.83 5.04
C LYS A 752 15.96 -11.49 5.80
N ASP A 753 16.23 -12.58 6.52
CA ASP A 753 15.21 -13.22 7.37
C ASP A 753 14.74 -12.29 8.49
N TYR A 754 15.65 -11.49 9.07
CA TYR A 754 15.32 -10.47 10.06
C TYR A 754 14.45 -9.34 9.47
N ASP A 755 14.81 -8.81 8.30
CA ASP A 755 14.04 -7.75 7.62
C ASP A 755 12.64 -8.24 7.23
N ASN A 756 12.54 -9.48 6.73
CA ASN A 756 11.25 -10.11 6.44
C ASN A 756 10.40 -10.21 7.71
N LEU A 757 10.97 -10.68 8.83
CA LEU A 757 10.26 -10.78 10.11
C LEU A 757 9.79 -9.40 10.59
N LYS A 758 10.61 -8.36 10.44
CA LYS A 758 10.24 -6.98 10.80
C LYS A 758 9.05 -6.48 9.99
N ASN A 759 9.12 -6.58 8.66
CA ASN A 759 8.03 -6.17 7.75
C ASN A 759 6.73 -6.94 8.06
N GLN A 760 6.86 -8.21 8.43
CA GLN A 760 5.71 -9.04 8.82
C GLN A 760 5.08 -8.55 10.13
N ILE A 761 5.88 -8.16 11.12
CA ILE A 761 5.38 -7.58 12.39
C ILE A 761 4.64 -6.26 12.13
N GLU A 762 5.19 -5.41 11.28
CA GLU A 762 4.55 -4.14 10.88
C GLU A 762 3.20 -4.40 10.20
N PHE A 763 3.14 -5.35 9.27
CA PHE A 763 1.90 -5.73 8.62
C PHE A 763 0.86 -6.30 9.61
N ILE A 764 1.26 -7.05 10.64
CA ILE A 764 0.33 -7.54 11.66
C ILE A 764 -0.38 -6.37 12.37
N SER A 765 0.30 -5.25 12.61
CA SER A 765 -0.32 -4.05 13.18
C SER A 765 -1.37 -3.44 12.23
N ILE A 766 -1.03 -3.32 10.94
CA ILE A 766 -1.97 -2.86 9.90
C ILE A 766 -3.17 -3.82 9.81
N TRP A 767 -2.91 -5.12 9.84
CA TRP A 767 -3.92 -6.17 9.82
C TRP A 767 -4.90 -6.03 10.98
N GLN A 768 -4.40 -5.84 12.20
CA GLN A 768 -5.24 -5.62 13.38
C GLN A 768 -6.15 -4.40 13.22
N ASN A 769 -5.64 -3.28 12.68
CA ASN A 769 -6.44 -2.09 12.40
C ASN A 769 -7.52 -2.34 11.33
N ILE A 770 -7.22 -3.14 10.31
CA ILE A 770 -8.22 -3.52 9.30
C ILE A 770 -9.37 -4.30 9.94
N LEU A 771 -9.04 -5.19 10.88
CA LEU A 771 -9.99 -6.04 11.60
C LEU A 771 -10.76 -5.31 12.70
N ASP A 772 -10.23 -4.21 13.26
CA ASP A 772 -10.80 -3.49 14.41
C ASP A 772 -11.79 -2.39 14.01
N THR A 773 -12.94 -2.76 13.42
CA THR A 773 -13.94 -1.76 13.03
C THR A 773 -15.38 -2.20 13.31
N GLU A 774 -16.04 -1.50 14.23
CA GLU A 774 -17.41 -1.77 14.70
C GLU A 774 -18.52 -1.57 13.64
N ARG A 775 -18.19 -1.09 12.43
CA ARG A 775 -19.15 -0.66 11.40
C ARG A 775 -18.95 -1.27 10.00
N LYS A 776 -17.98 -2.16 9.78
CA LYS A 776 -17.80 -2.80 8.47
C LYS A 776 -18.81 -3.93 8.26
N THR A 777 -19.35 -4.03 7.04
CA THR A 777 -20.09 -5.23 6.62
C THR A 777 -19.10 -6.39 6.43
N LYS A 778 -19.57 -7.63 6.59
CA LYS A 778 -18.78 -8.85 6.37
C LYS A 778 -18.03 -8.81 5.02
N ASN A 779 -18.70 -8.44 3.94
CA ASN A 779 -18.11 -8.35 2.60
C ASN A 779 -17.06 -7.24 2.48
N SER A 780 -17.30 -6.07 3.07
CA SER A 780 -16.33 -4.96 3.05
C SER A 780 -15.05 -5.33 3.83
N LEU A 781 -15.19 -5.98 4.98
CA LEU A 781 -14.06 -6.46 5.77
C LEU A 781 -13.23 -7.47 4.98
N ILE A 782 -13.87 -8.49 4.40
CA ILE A 782 -13.20 -9.54 3.62
C ILE A 782 -12.46 -8.93 2.43
N SER A 783 -13.10 -8.08 1.63
CA SER A 783 -12.45 -7.47 0.47
C SER A 783 -11.28 -6.57 0.85
N THR A 784 -11.41 -5.78 1.92
CA THR A 784 -10.34 -4.91 2.40
C THR A 784 -9.15 -5.73 2.91
N ALA A 785 -9.41 -6.75 3.72
CA ALA A 785 -8.38 -7.64 4.25
C ALA A 785 -7.70 -8.43 3.13
N ALA A 786 -8.47 -8.98 2.18
CA ALA A 786 -7.94 -9.70 1.03
C ALA A 786 -7.01 -8.83 0.17
N ASN A 787 -7.44 -7.60 -0.15
CA ASN A 787 -6.63 -6.68 -0.94
C ASN A 787 -5.33 -6.30 -0.20
N ALA A 788 -5.43 -5.89 1.07
CA ALA A 788 -4.27 -5.54 1.88
C ALA A 788 -3.27 -6.70 2.01
N PHE A 789 -3.79 -7.92 2.25
CA PHE A 789 -2.99 -9.14 2.27
C PHE A 789 -2.26 -9.36 0.95
N MET A 790 -2.99 -9.32 -0.17
CA MET A 790 -2.41 -9.58 -1.47
C MET A 790 -1.33 -8.58 -1.85
N LEU A 791 -1.54 -7.30 -1.54
CA LEU A 791 -0.59 -6.24 -1.82
C LEU A 791 0.68 -6.40 -1.00
N ASN A 792 0.55 -6.63 0.31
CA ASN A 792 1.67 -6.77 1.21
C ASN A 792 2.56 -7.97 0.86
N PHE A 793 1.94 -9.13 0.57
CA PHE A 793 2.67 -10.36 0.27
C PHE A 793 2.89 -10.57 -1.24
N SER A 794 2.56 -9.58 -2.08
CA SER A 794 2.67 -9.67 -3.55
C SER A 794 1.99 -10.92 -4.14
N ILE A 795 0.83 -11.29 -3.61
CA ILE A 795 0.05 -12.46 -4.02
C ILE A 795 -0.76 -12.12 -5.27
N ASP A 796 -0.63 -12.94 -6.31
CA ASP A 796 -1.36 -12.75 -7.57
C ASP A 796 -2.79 -13.28 -7.48
N LEU A 797 -2.99 -14.38 -6.76
CA LEU A 797 -4.27 -15.04 -6.59
C LEU A 797 -4.55 -15.29 -5.12
N PHE A 798 -5.71 -14.84 -4.68
CA PHE A 798 -6.28 -15.12 -3.38
C PHE A 798 -7.72 -15.59 -3.53
N VAL A 799 -8.02 -16.73 -2.91
CA VAL A 799 -9.36 -17.30 -2.86
C VAL A 799 -9.71 -17.59 -1.42
N PHE A 800 -10.89 -17.13 -1.00
CA PHE A 800 -11.47 -17.42 0.30
C PHE A 800 -12.80 -18.15 0.12
N ILE A 801 -12.83 -19.40 0.61
CA ILE A 801 -14.01 -20.26 0.65
C ILE A 801 -14.44 -20.40 2.11
N TYR A 802 -15.71 -20.14 2.38
CA TYR A 802 -16.33 -20.25 3.70
C TYR A 802 -17.50 -21.24 3.64
N PHE A 803 -17.64 -22.09 4.65
CA PHE A 803 -18.65 -23.16 4.64
C PHE A 803 -19.90 -22.75 5.43
N GLU A 804 -20.93 -22.30 4.72
CA GLU A 804 -22.22 -21.97 5.33
C GLU A 804 -23.12 -23.21 5.39
N ASN A 805 -23.50 -23.60 6.61
CA ASN A 805 -24.30 -24.82 6.84
C ASN A 805 -23.69 -26.06 6.17
N GLY A 806 -22.35 -26.13 6.12
CA GLY A 806 -21.60 -27.24 5.53
C GLY A 806 -21.47 -27.20 4.00
N LYS A 807 -21.96 -26.16 3.32
CA LYS A 807 -21.80 -25.95 1.88
C LYS A 807 -20.73 -24.89 1.58
N PRO A 808 -19.81 -25.13 0.62
CA PRO A 808 -18.78 -24.16 0.27
C PRO A 808 -19.38 -22.94 -0.45
N VAL A 809 -19.07 -21.75 0.03
CA VAL A 809 -19.42 -20.46 -0.58
C VAL A 809 -18.13 -19.68 -0.82
N VAL A 810 -17.95 -19.20 -2.05
CA VAL A 810 -16.78 -18.38 -2.41
C VAL A 810 -17.06 -16.93 -2.03
N TYR A 811 -16.36 -16.43 -1.02
CA TYR A 811 -16.54 -15.07 -0.49
C TYR A 811 -15.61 -14.05 -1.15
N PHE A 812 -14.43 -14.49 -1.59
CA PHE A 812 -13.50 -13.68 -2.35
C PHE A 812 -12.79 -14.55 -3.37
N ASN A 813 -12.68 -14.06 -4.60
CA ASN A 813 -11.95 -14.72 -5.68
C ASN A 813 -11.51 -13.68 -6.71
N ASN A 814 -10.20 -13.44 -6.82
CA ASN A 814 -9.62 -12.55 -7.84
C ASN A 814 -8.95 -13.32 -9.00
N SER A 815 -9.02 -14.66 -9.01
CA SER A 815 -8.26 -15.54 -9.91
C SER A 815 -8.64 -15.45 -11.39
N LYS A 816 -9.76 -14.78 -11.72
CA LYS A 816 -10.46 -14.89 -13.01
C LYS A 816 -10.91 -16.32 -13.39
N ILE A 817 -10.60 -17.33 -12.57
CA ILE A 817 -11.02 -18.72 -12.72
C ILE A 817 -12.37 -18.89 -12.04
N HIS A 818 -13.35 -19.41 -12.79
CA HIS A 818 -14.64 -19.78 -12.25
C HIS A 818 -14.55 -21.16 -11.60
N LEU A 819 -14.57 -21.22 -10.27
CA LEU A 819 -14.59 -22.48 -9.52
C LEU A 819 -15.96 -23.16 -9.70
N SER A 820 -15.98 -24.34 -10.31
CA SER A 820 -17.20 -25.14 -10.47
C SER A 820 -17.56 -25.87 -9.17
N GLU A 821 -18.80 -26.40 -9.06
CA GLU A 821 -19.18 -27.26 -7.91
C GLU A 821 -18.24 -28.46 -7.77
N GLY A 822 -17.81 -29.05 -8.89
CA GLY A 822 -16.86 -30.17 -8.89
C GLY A 822 -15.47 -29.79 -8.35
N ASP A 823 -14.99 -28.57 -8.63
CA ASP A 823 -13.72 -28.08 -8.10
C ASP A 823 -13.80 -27.87 -6.58
N LEU A 824 -14.91 -27.30 -6.11
CA LEU A 824 -15.17 -27.10 -4.68
C LEU A 824 -15.26 -28.43 -3.93
N ASP A 825 -15.83 -29.47 -4.54
CA ASP A 825 -15.86 -30.82 -3.98
C ASP A 825 -14.47 -31.46 -3.89
N ILE A 826 -13.64 -31.29 -4.92
CA ILE A 826 -12.24 -31.76 -4.91
C ILE A 826 -11.46 -31.10 -3.79
N LEU A 827 -11.55 -29.77 -3.66
CA LEU A 827 -10.88 -29.01 -2.60
C LEU A 827 -11.38 -29.45 -1.20
N SER A 828 -12.69 -29.57 -1.03
CA SER A 828 -13.31 -30.01 0.23
C SER A 828 -12.85 -31.41 0.63
N MET A 829 -12.84 -32.36 -0.30
CA MET A 829 -12.39 -33.73 -0.02
C MET A 829 -10.89 -33.82 0.26
N TYR A 830 -10.08 -33.00 -0.41
CA TYR A 830 -8.64 -32.94 -0.19
C TYR A 830 -8.32 -32.43 1.23
N PHE A 831 -8.86 -31.27 1.63
CA PHE A 831 -8.54 -30.68 2.93
C PHE A 831 -9.17 -31.41 4.11
N ARG A 832 -10.30 -32.11 3.92
CA ARG A 832 -10.81 -33.04 4.95
C ARG A 832 -9.82 -34.17 5.27
N LYS A 833 -9.00 -34.60 4.30
CA LYS A 833 -7.92 -35.59 4.52
C LYS A 833 -6.62 -34.94 5.00
N ASN A 834 -6.30 -33.74 4.51
CA ASN A 834 -5.05 -33.03 4.79
C ASN A 834 -5.29 -31.74 5.59
N ARG A 835 -5.31 -31.85 6.93
CA ARG A 835 -5.72 -30.76 7.84
C ARG A 835 -4.71 -29.63 8.02
N ASN A 836 -3.43 -29.86 7.77
CA ASN A 836 -2.38 -28.89 8.08
C ASN A 836 -2.17 -27.85 6.96
N GLY A 837 -2.91 -27.96 5.85
CA GLY A 837 -2.60 -27.19 4.65
C GLY A 837 -1.26 -27.62 4.05
N PHE A 838 -0.73 -26.79 3.14
CA PHE A 838 0.61 -26.97 2.59
C PHE A 838 1.14 -25.67 1.98
N ALA A 839 2.47 -25.58 1.90
CA ALA A 839 3.19 -24.63 1.07
C ALA A 839 4.03 -25.40 0.05
N THR A 840 4.06 -24.93 -1.19
CA THR A 840 4.90 -25.52 -2.22
C THR A 840 5.35 -24.48 -3.24
N SER A 841 6.49 -24.73 -3.88
CA SER A 841 6.96 -24.00 -5.03
C SER A 841 7.53 -24.97 -6.06
N LYS A 842 7.60 -24.55 -7.33
CA LYS A 842 8.13 -25.40 -8.42
C LYS A 842 9.54 -25.94 -8.18
N ILE A 843 10.33 -25.29 -7.33
CA ILE A 843 11.68 -25.72 -6.98
C ILE A 843 11.74 -26.74 -5.83
N MET A 844 10.65 -26.90 -5.08
CA MET A 844 10.59 -27.84 -3.97
C MET A 844 10.29 -29.25 -4.46
N LYS A 845 10.93 -30.23 -3.83
CA LYS A 845 10.74 -31.66 -4.15
C LYS A 845 9.28 -32.12 -4.00
N ASN A 846 8.52 -31.49 -3.10
CA ASN A 846 7.13 -31.82 -2.79
C ASN A 846 6.10 -31.27 -3.79
N HIS A 847 6.50 -30.48 -4.80
CA HIS A 847 5.56 -29.79 -5.70
C HIS A 847 4.61 -30.74 -6.44
N LYS A 848 5.15 -31.88 -6.89
CA LYS A 848 4.37 -32.88 -7.63
C LYS A 848 3.31 -33.56 -6.74
N ASP A 849 3.53 -33.60 -5.43
CA ASP A 849 2.64 -34.25 -4.47
C ASP A 849 1.27 -33.53 -4.36
N TYR A 850 1.22 -32.26 -4.75
CA TYR A 850 0.03 -31.40 -4.67
C TYR A 850 -0.67 -31.17 -6.02
N SER A 851 -0.29 -31.90 -7.07
CA SER A 851 -0.80 -31.77 -8.45
C SER A 851 -2.32 -31.67 -8.56
N ARG A 852 -3.07 -32.42 -7.74
CA ARG A 852 -4.55 -32.44 -7.74
C ARG A 852 -5.20 -31.11 -7.34
N VAL A 853 -4.55 -30.34 -6.46
CA VAL A 853 -5.02 -28.99 -6.07
C VAL A 853 -4.49 -27.97 -7.06
N LEU A 854 -3.20 -28.08 -7.43
CA LEU A 854 -2.55 -27.17 -8.37
C LEU A 854 -3.24 -27.16 -9.74
N SER A 855 -3.76 -28.29 -10.22
CA SER A 855 -4.44 -28.39 -11.52
C SER A 855 -5.71 -27.53 -11.63
N ILE A 856 -6.38 -27.23 -10.52
CA ILE A 856 -7.57 -26.36 -10.49
C ILE A 856 -7.20 -24.91 -10.83
N PHE A 857 -5.98 -24.50 -10.48
CA PHE A 857 -5.48 -23.13 -10.59
C PHE A 857 -4.40 -23.00 -11.67
N ASP A 858 -4.48 -23.80 -12.74
CA ASP A 858 -3.53 -23.79 -13.84
C ASP A 858 -2.09 -24.09 -13.37
N MET A 859 -1.85 -25.35 -12.97
CA MET A 859 -0.59 -25.86 -12.41
C MET A 859 0.66 -25.41 -13.18
N ASP A 860 0.57 -25.34 -14.50
CA ASP A 860 1.69 -24.96 -15.37
C ASP A 860 2.12 -23.50 -15.16
N ASN A 861 1.22 -22.64 -14.69
CA ASN A 861 1.48 -21.24 -14.41
C ASN A 861 1.68 -20.93 -12.92
N ILE A 862 1.63 -21.90 -12.02
CA ILE A 862 1.87 -21.67 -10.58
C ILE A 862 3.38 -21.63 -10.30
N CYS A 863 3.89 -20.54 -9.73
CA CYS A 863 5.26 -20.48 -9.22
C CYS A 863 5.33 -21.07 -7.80
N SER A 864 4.45 -20.60 -6.92
CA SER A 864 4.34 -21.01 -5.52
C SER A 864 2.91 -20.86 -5.02
N MET A 865 2.49 -21.74 -4.12
CA MET A 865 1.13 -21.77 -3.57
C MET A 865 1.16 -22.15 -2.09
N VAL A 866 0.31 -21.48 -1.31
CA VAL A 866 0.00 -21.80 0.09
C VAL A 866 -1.50 -21.99 0.23
N CYS A 867 -1.88 -23.07 0.90
CA CYS A 867 -3.26 -23.39 1.21
C CYS A 867 -3.46 -23.54 2.72
N ASN A 868 -4.38 -22.77 3.29
CA ASN A 868 -4.67 -22.72 4.73
C ASN A 868 -6.13 -23.17 4.99
N PRO A 869 -6.37 -24.44 5.36
CA PRO A 869 -7.69 -24.89 5.79
C PRO A 869 -7.92 -24.61 7.29
N PHE A 870 -9.14 -24.25 7.66
CA PHE A 870 -9.57 -24.04 9.04
C PHE A 870 -10.76 -24.92 9.39
N PHE A 871 -10.82 -25.31 10.66
CA PHE A 871 -11.82 -26.25 11.16
C PHE A 871 -12.47 -25.72 12.44
N VAL A 872 -13.78 -25.96 12.56
CA VAL A 872 -14.56 -25.71 13.77
C VAL A 872 -15.23 -27.02 14.17
N SER A 873 -14.94 -27.51 15.38
CA SER A 873 -15.50 -28.76 15.91
C SER A 873 -15.40 -29.94 14.92
N GLU A 874 -14.20 -30.18 14.39
CA GLU A 874 -13.87 -31.24 13.41
C GLU A 874 -14.43 -31.05 11.99
N ASN A 875 -15.28 -30.05 11.75
CA ASN A 875 -15.80 -29.72 10.42
C ASN A 875 -14.94 -28.68 9.72
N LEU A 876 -14.75 -28.86 8.41
CA LEU A 876 -14.08 -27.88 7.56
C LEU A 876 -14.93 -26.61 7.51
N ASP A 877 -14.38 -25.52 8.02
CA ASP A 877 -15.05 -24.24 8.21
C ASP A 877 -14.70 -23.26 7.08
N SER A 878 -13.43 -23.23 6.69
CA SER A 878 -12.94 -22.34 5.65
C SER A 878 -11.66 -22.84 4.99
N ILE A 879 -11.41 -22.38 3.77
CA ILE A 879 -10.17 -22.60 3.03
C ILE A 879 -9.70 -21.26 2.46
N PHE A 880 -8.44 -20.92 2.71
CA PHE A 880 -7.75 -19.83 2.04
C PHE A 880 -6.69 -20.40 1.11
N ILE A 881 -6.63 -19.87 -0.12
CA ILE A 881 -5.67 -20.29 -1.13
C ILE A 881 -4.97 -19.03 -1.62
N SER A 882 -3.65 -19.00 -1.48
CA SER A 882 -2.79 -17.91 -1.93
C SER A 882 -1.80 -18.47 -2.95
N CYS A 883 -1.70 -17.84 -4.10
CA CYS A 883 -0.84 -18.31 -5.19
C CYS A 883 -0.12 -17.15 -5.87
N ILE A 884 1.13 -17.41 -6.23
CA ILE A 884 1.97 -16.56 -7.05
C ILE A 884 2.09 -17.22 -8.42
N TYR A 885 1.72 -16.51 -9.46
CA TYR A 885 1.77 -17.00 -10.83
C TYR A 885 3.14 -16.71 -11.47
N MET A 886 3.48 -17.53 -12.46
CA MET A 886 4.52 -17.27 -13.42
C MET A 886 4.07 -16.07 -14.26
N LYS A 887 4.69 -14.90 -14.09
CA LYS A 887 4.41 -13.73 -14.96
C LYS A 887 5.19 -13.85 -16.26
N GLU A 888 4.68 -13.30 -17.36
CA GLU A 888 5.36 -13.37 -18.67
C GLU A 888 6.71 -12.61 -18.69
N ASN A 889 6.89 -11.62 -17.79
CA ASN A 889 8.12 -10.85 -17.62
C ASN A 889 8.86 -11.24 -16.33
N TRP A 890 9.51 -12.42 -16.32
CA TRP A 890 10.39 -12.85 -15.22
C TRP A 890 11.60 -11.93 -14.99
N ASN A 891 11.87 -10.95 -15.85
CA ASN A 891 13.04 -10.07 -15.80
C ASN A 891 12.77 -8.68 -15.15
N ILE A 892 11.57 -8.41 -14.62
CA ILE A 892 11.26 -7.08 -14.04
C ILE A 892 11.36 -7.15 -12.52
N HIS A 893 12.25 -6.29 -11.99
CA HIS A 893 12.74 -6.04 -10.62
C HIS A 893 11.72 -5.93 -9.46
N VAL A 894 10.59 -6.62 -9.51
CA VAL A 894 9.77 -6.80 -8.31
C VAL A 894 10.49 -7.85 -7.47
N ASN A 895 11.07 -7.43 -6.34
CA ASN A 895 11.51 -8.34 -5.27
C ASN A 895 10.34 -9.28 -4.96
N ARG A 896 10.40 -10.51 -5.48
CA ARG A 896 9.33 -11.49 -5.33
C ARG A 896 9.80 -12.63 -4.47
N TYR A 897 8.92 -13.00 -3.55
CA TYR A 897 9.12 -13.90 -2.43
C TYR A 897 8.54 -15.28 -2.78
N LEU A 898 9.27 -16.39 -2.57
CA LEU A 898 8.71 -17.75 -2.72
C LEU A 898 8.00 -18.14 -1.43
N LEU A 899 6.75 -18.61 -1.53
CA LEU A 899 6.03 -19.02 -0.34
C LEU A 899 6.55 -20.38 0.15
N ASP A 900 6.98 -20.40 1.41
CA ASP A 900 7.45 -21.60 2.11
C ASP A 900 6.61 -21.90 3.37
N GLU A 901 7.09 -22.80 4.23
CA GLU A 901 6.38 -23.15 5.47
C GLU A 901 6.23 -21.98 6.45
N THR A 902 7.13 -21.00 6.38
CA THR A 902 7.06 -19.74 7.15
C THR A 902 5.79 -18.98 6.81
N GLU A 903 5.46 -18.86 5.50
CA GLU A 903 4.26 -18.17 5.03
C GLU A 903 3.00 -18.92 5.42
N LEU A 904 3.03 -20.26 5.31
CA LEU A 904 1.91 -21.09 5.76
C LEU A 904 1.56 -20.79 7.22
N ASN A 905 2.56 -20.74 8.10
CA ASN A 905 2.39 -20.46 9.52
C ASN A 905 1.88 -19.03 9.77
N MET A 906 2.41 -18.04 9.06
CA MET A 906 1.98 -16.67 9.16
C MET A 906 0.55 -16.46 8.70
N PHE A 907 0.23 -16.96 7.52
CA PHE A 907 -1.09 -16.83 6.90
C PHE A 907 -2.13 -17.54 7.78
N ASN A 908 -1.78 -18.66 8.39
CA ASN A 908 -2.61 -19.31 9.40
C ASN A 908 -2.98 -18.37 10.56
N LEU A 909 -2.03 -17.58 11.08
CA LEU A 909 -2.31 -16.61 12.13
C LEU A 909 -3.21 -15.47 11.65
N LEU A 910 -2.89 -14.86 10.50
CA LEU A 910 -3.63 -13.73 9.94
C LEU A 910 -5.09 -14.12 9.62
N PHE A 911 -5.29 -15.22 8.92
CA PHE A 911 -6.62 -15.69 8.54
C PHE A 911 -7.44 -16.16 9.74
N ARG A 912 -6.80 -16.72 10.79
CA ARG A 912 -7.49 -16.99 12.05
C ARG A 912 -8.03 -15.71 12.69
N GLN A 913 -7.28 -14.60 12.65
CA GLN A 913 -7.77 -13.31 13.15
C GLN A 913 -8.92 -12.76 12.30
N LEU A 914 -8.84 -12.88 10.97
CA LEU A 914 -9.92 -12.48 10.06
C LEU A 914 -11.20 -13.29 10.31
N LEU A 915 -11.10 -14.61 10.46
CA LEU A 915 -12.25 -15.46 10.82
C LEU A 915 -12.85 -15.06 12.16
N ASN A 916 -12.02 -14.78 13.16
CA ASN A 916 -12.51 -14.28 14.46
C ASN A 916 -13.27 -12.95 14.32
N ALA A 917 -12.79 -12.02 13.48
CA ALA A 917 -13.48 -10.76 13.22
C ALA A 917 -14.82 -10.98 12.48
N ILE A 918 -14.86 -11.87 11.49
CA ILE A 918 -16.09 -12.28 10.80
C ILE A 918 -17.10 -12.86 11.81
N HIS A 919 -16.67 -13.79 12.66
CA HIS A 919 -17.53 -14.40 13.68
C HIS A 919 -18.06 -13.36 14.70
N ARG A 920 -17.27 -12.33 15.03
CA ARG A 920 -17.72 -11.22 15.89
C ARG A 920 -18.82 -10.41 15.22
N ILE A 921 -18.67 -10.04 13.94
CA ILE A 921 -19.69 -9.31 13.18
C ILE A 921 -21.00 -10.11 13.13
N GLU A 922 -20.91 -11.40 12.80
CA GLU A 922 -22.09 -12.29 12.76
C GLU A 922 -22.77 -12.40 14.13
N SER A 923 -21.99 -12.40 15.22
CA SER A 923 -22.52 -12.44 16.58
C SER A 923 -23.23 -11.14 16.95
N VAL A 924 -22.66 -9.98 16.60
CA VAL A 924 -23.28 -8.66 16.82
C VAL A 924 -24.59 -8.53 16.04
N ASP A 925 -24.62 -8.95 14.77
CA ASP A 925 -25.84 -8.90 13.97
C ASP A 925 -26.95 -9.79 14.53
N LYS A 926 -26.60 -11.00 15.00
CA LYS A 926 -27.54 -11.87 15.72
C LYS A 926 -28.08 -11.20 16.98
N ILE A 927 -27.21 -10.58 17.79
CA ILE A 927 -27.62 -9.85 19.01
C ILE A 927 -28.55 -8.69 18.66
N ARG A 928 -28.25 -7.88 17.63
CA ARG A 928 -29.12 -6.78 17.17
C ARG A 928 -30.49 -7.28 16.74
N GLN A 929 -30.56 -8.37 15.99
CA GLN A 929 -31.83 -8.98 15.58
C GLN A 929 -32.65 -9.46 16.79
N ILE A 930 -32.00 -10.08 17.78
CA ILE A 930 -32.64 -10.52 19.02
C ILE A 930 -33.15 -9.31 19.82
N ASN A 931 -32.32 -8.28 20.01
CA ASN A 931 -32.68 -7.06 20.74
C ASN A 931 -33.84 -6.32 20.08
N HIS A 932 -33.86 -6.22 18.74
CA HIS A 932 -34.96 -5.61 18.02
C HIS A 932 -36.28 -6.41 18.17
N LYS A 933 -36.21 -7.75 18.19
CA LYS A 933 -37.37 -8.60 18.51
C LYS A 933 -37.86 -8.40 19.95
N LEU A 934 -36.94 -8.31 20.91
CA LEU A 934 -37.25 -8.04 22.33
C LEU A 934 -37.89 -6.66 22.53
N GLN A 935 -37.34 -5.61 21.91
CA GLN A 935 -37.84 -4.25 22.04
C GLN A 935 -39.26 -4.11 21.47
N LYS A 936 -39.56 -4.73 20.33
CA LYS A 936 -40.93 -4.79 19.79
C LYS A 936 -41.90 -5.51 20.72
N SER A 937 -41.45 -6.59 21.37
CA SER A 937 -42.28 -7.35 22.32
C SER A 937 -42.56 -6.62 23.65
N SER A 938 -41.78 -5.58 23.99
CA SER A 938 -41.89 -4.88 25.28
C SER A 938 -42.96 -3.78 25.31
N VAL A 939 -43.38 -3.23 24.16
CA VAL A 939 -44.25 -2.03 24.10
C VAL A 939 -45.60 -2.25 23.37
N THR A 940 -45.87 -3.47 22.92
CA THR A 940 -47.14 -3.84 22.27
C THR A 940 -47.78 -5.04 22.96
N ASP A 941 -49.10 -5.04 23.09
CA ASP A 941 -49.85 -6.18 23.60
C ASP A 941 -49.85 -7.31 22.57
N TYR A 942 -49.32 -8.48 22.96
CA TYR A 942 -49.13 -9.63 22.07
C TYR A 942 -50.45 -10.18 21.50
N LEU A 943 -51.55 -10.05 22.24
CA LEU A 943 -52.84 -10.59 21.83
C LEU A 943 -53.53 -9.71 20.78
N THR A 944 -53.57 -8.40 21.03
CA THR A 944 -54.39 -7.46 20.24
C THR A 944 -53.58 -6.66 19.21
N GLY A 945 -52.25 -6.60 19.34
CA GLY A 945 -51.37 -5.79 18.49
C GLY A 945 -51.48 -4.27 18.73
N LEU A 946 -52.23 -3.84 19.75
CA LEU A 946 -52.24 -2.45 20.22
C LEU A 946 -51.01 -2.14 21.08
N ASN A 947 -50.78 -0.87 21.42
CA ASN A 947 -49.78 -0.56 22.44
C ASN A 947 -50.22 -1.16 23.77
N ASN A 948 -49.26 -1.66 24.56
CA ASN A 948 -49.50 -2.00 25.96
C ASN A 948 -49.33 -0.74 26.84
N ARG A 949 -49.46 -0.88 28.15
CA ARG A 949 -49.31 0.23 29.12
C ARG A 949 -48.00 0.99 28.94
N ASP A 950 -46.87 0.30 28.79
CA ASP A 950 -45.55 0.94 28.60
C ASP A 950 -45.45 1.66 27.24
N GLY A 951 -45.98 1.04 26.18
CA GLY A 951 -46.06 1.65 24.86
C GLY A 951 -46.94 2.89 24.79
N PHE A 952 -47.97 2.98 25.63
CA PHE A 952 -48.79 4.18 25.78
C PHE A 952 -47.99 5.33 26.40
N TYR A 953 -47.37 5.13 27.56
CA TYR A 953 -46.58 6.17 28.22
C TYR A 953 -45.44 6.66 27.31
N GLY A 954 -44.70 5.74 26.68
CA GLY A 954 -43.62 6.10 25.76
C GLY A 954 -44.08 6.84 24.49
N LYS A 955 -45.33 6.67 24.04
CA LYS A 955 -45.89 7.44 22.92
C LYS A 955 -46.32 8.84 23.37
N VAL A 956 -46.98 8.97 24.50
CA VAL A 956 -47.43 10.27 25.01
C VAL A 956 -46.25 11.14 25.40
N GLU A 957 -45.22 10.58 26.05
CA GLU A 957 -43.99 11.31 26.40
C GLU A 957 -43.31 11.91 25.15
N LYS A 958 -43.20 11.14 24.06
CA LYS A 958 -42.67 11.65 22.79
C LYS A 958 -43.49 12.81 22.25
N ILE A 959 -44.82 12.74 22.34
CA ILE A 959 -45.70 13.80 21.87
C ILE A 959 -45.54 15.05 22.75
N ILE A 960 -45.51 14.91 24.08
CA ILE A 960 -45.25 16.01 25.02
C ILE A 960 -43.92 16.70 24.69
N ASN A 961 -42.85 15.92 24.46
CA ASN A 961 -41.53 16.47 24.14
C ASN A 961 -41.53 17.22 22.79
N ILE A 962 -42.11 16.66 21.73
CA ILE A 962 -42.21 17.32 20.42
C ILE A 962 -43.02 18.62 20.52
N THR A 963 -44.14 18.63 21.24
CA THR A 963 -44.97 19.83 21.39
C THR A 963 -44.30 20.89 22.25
N ARG A 964 -43.52 20.47 23.27
CA ARG A 964 -42.68 21.36 24.09
C ARG A 964 -41.57 22.02 23.27
N GLU A 965 -40.87 21.27 22.42
CA GLU A 965 -39.86 21.82 21.48
C GLU A 965 -40.46 22.86 20.52
N LYS A 966 -41.71 22.66 20.10
CA LYS A 966 -42.45 23.57 19.21
C LYS A 966 -43.15 24.74 19.92
N ASN A 967 -43.09 24.80 21.25
CA ASN A 967 -43.79 25.82 22.06
C ASN A 967 -45.32 25.87 21.80
N GLU A 968 -45.92 24.73 21.44
CA GLU A 968 -47.35 24.58 21.20
C GLU A 968 -48.08 24.09 22.46
N LYS A 969 -49.41 24.25 22.52
CA LYS A 969 -50.23 23.65 23.58
C LYS A 969 -50.66 22.26 23.16
N LEU A 970 -50.42 21.25 24.00
CA LEU A 970 -50.86 19.88 23.74
C LEU A 970 -52.23 19.64 24.36
N ALA A 971 -53.28 19.69 23.55
CA ALA A 971 -54.62 19.31 24.00
C ALA A 971 -54.80 17.79 23.87
N LEU A 972 -55.12 17.10 24.97
CA LEU A 972 -55.34 15.64 24.99
C LEU A 972 -56.72 15.29 25.52
N ALA A 973 -57.37 14.33 24.88
CA ALA A 973 -58.51 13.62 25.44
C ALA A 973 -58.16 12.15 25.65
N ILE A 974 -58.44 11.63 26.85
CA ILE A 974 -58.32 10.20 27.18
C ILE A 974 -59.73 9.64 27.35
N LEU A 975 -60.03 8.61 26.57
CA LEU A 975 -61.22 7.78 26.70
C LEU A 975 -60.76 6.48 27.36
N TYR A 976 -61.15 6.27 28.62
CA TYR A 976 -60.91 5.04 29.35
C TYR A 976 -62.11 4.12 29.18
N ILE A 977 -61.88 2.95 28.57
CA ILE A 977 -62.89 2.02 28.10
C ILE A 977 -62.75 0.71 28.86
N ASP A 978 -63.82 0.22 29.48
CA ASP A 978 -63.85 -1.12 30.08
C ASP A 978 -65.06 -1.90 29.56
N LEU A 979 -64.81 -3.14 29.11
CA LEU A 979 -65.84 -3.95 28.47
C LEU A 979 -66.87 -4.46 29.47
N ASP A 980 -68.14 -4.20 29.18
CA ASP A 980 -69.25 -4.71 29.97
C ASP A 980 -69.60 -6.13 29.55
N ASN A 981 -69.91 -6.98 30.54
CA ASN A 981 -70.27 -8.38 30.37
C ASN A 981 -69.17 -9.27 29.75
N PHE A 982 -67.94 -8.80 29.54
CA PHE A 982 -66.86 -9.60 28.93
C PHE A 982 -66.57 -10.91 29.68
N LYS A 983 -66.63 -10.88 31.02
CA LYS A 983 -66.49 -12.09 31.85
C LYS A 983 -67.47 -13.22 31.47
N TYR A 984 -68.70 -12.89 31.05
CA TYR A 984 -69.66 -13.90 30.60
C TYR A 984 -69.14 -14.69 29.39
N TYR A 985 -68.41 -14.04 28.48
CA TYR A 985 -67.86 -14.69 27.29
C TYR A 985 -66.73 -15.65 27.65
N ASN A 986 -65.83 -15.23 28.56
CA ASN A 986 -64.79 -16.10 29.10
C ASN A 986 -65.38 -17.30 29.83
N ASP A 987 -66.33 -17.07 30.75
CA ASP A 987 -66.90 -18.12 31.60
C ASP A 987 -67.81 -19.09 30.81
N THR A 988 -68.47 -18.63 29.75
CA THR A 988 -69.43 -19.44 28.97
C THR A 988 -68.79 -20.15 27.78
N PHE A 989 -67.85 -19.51 27.08
CA PHE A 989 -67.30 -20.00 25.81
C PHE A 989 -65.80 -20.31 25.86
N GLY A 990 -65.15 -20.05 26.99
CA GLY A 990 -63.72 -20.25 27.19
C GLY A 990 -62.88 -19.02 26.81
N HIS A 991 -61.66 -18.98 27.34
CA HIS A 991 -60.74 -17.86 27.15
C HIS A 991 -60.36 -17.64 25.68
N ASP A 992 -60.31 -18.67 24.83
CA ASP A 992 -60.01 -18.52 23.40
C ASP A 992 -61.06 -17.66 22.67
N VAL A 993 -62.33 -17.76 23.07
CA VAL A 993 -63.40 -16.91 22.54
C VAL A 993 -63.32 -15.51 23.13
N GLY A 994 -62.96 -15.36 24.40
CA GLY A 994 -62.64 -14.06 24.98
C GLY A 994 -61.50 -13.35 24.24
N ASP A 995 -60.45 -14.08 23.91
CA ASP A 995 -59.30 -13.58 23.15
C ASP A 995 -59.69 -13.13 21.74
N LEU A 996 -60.58 -13.86 21.06
CA LEU A 996 -61.17 -13.45 19.79
C LEU A 996 -61.92 -12.11 19.94
N ILE A 997 -62.74 -11.97 20.98
CA ILE A 997 -63.51 -10.74 21.23
C ILE A 997 -62.60 -9.55 21.52
N LEU A 998 -61.52 -9.75 22.28
CA LEU A 998 -60.53 -8.70 22.54
C LEU A 998 -59.83 -8.25 21.25
N LYS A 999 -59.51 -9.17 20.32
CA LYS A 999 -58.94 -8.83 19.01
C LYS A 999 -59.90 -8.04 18.13
N GLU A 1000 -61.16 -8.45 18.07
CA GLU A 1000 -62.20 -7.76 17.28
C GLU A 1000 -62.44 -6.34 17.80
N ILE A 1001 -62.55 -6.19 19.12
CA ILE A 1001 -62.74 -4.88 19.77
C ILE A 1001 -61.50 -4.00 19.59
N ALA A 1002 -60.30 -4.56 19.73
CA ALA A 1002 -59.06 -3.83 19.48
C ALA A 1002 -59.00 -3.27 18.05
N GLY A 1003 -59.44 -4.05 17.05
CA GLY A 1003 -59.58 -3.59 15.66
C GLY A 1003 -60.55 -2.41 15.55
N VAL A 1004 -61.75 -2.54 16.14
CA VAL A 1004 -62.76 -1.46 16.14
C VAL A 1004 -62.21 -0.18 16.78
N LEU A 1005 -61.59 -0.27 17.96
CA LEU A 1005 -61.08 0.89 18.68
C LEU A 1005 -59.89 1.54 17.93
N LYS A 1006 -59.06 0.74 17.27
CA LYS A 1006 -57.96 1.23 16.43
C LYS A 1006 -58.49 2.03 15.22
N ASP A 1007 -59.51 1.50 14.55
CA ASP A 1007 -60.11 2.17 13.38
C ASP A 1007 -60.82 3.47 13.78
N ILE A 1008 -61.46 3.48 14.96
CA ILE A 1008 -62.14 4.67 15.50
C ILE A 1008 -61.13 5.75 15.92
N ALA A 1009 -60.00 5.37 16.50
CA ALA A 1009 -58.94 6.33 16.83
C ALA A 1009 -58.35 6.96 15.55
N GLY A 1010 -58.15 6.16 14.50
CA GLY A 1010 -57.74 6.61 13.17
C GLY A 1010 -56.48 7.48 13.19
N ASN A 1011 -56.47 8.54 12.36
CA ASN A 1011 -55.36 9.51 12.32
C ASN A 1011 -55.43 10.57 13.43
N ASN A 1012 -56.51 10.60 14.22
CA ASN A 1012 -56.74 11.61 15.25
C ASN A 1012 -56.15 11.20 16.61
N GLY A 1013 -55.60 9.99 16.71
CA GLY A 1013 -55.15 9.42 17.97
C GLY A 1013 -54.60 8.01 17.83
N PHE A 1014 -54.57 7.28 18.95
CA PHE A 1014 -54.21 5.87 18.96
C PHE A 1014 -54.92 5.10 20.08
N ALA A 1015 -55.10 3.79 19.86
CA ALA A 1015 -55.66 2.86 20.83
C ALA A 1015 -54.56 2.06 21.56
N THR A 1016 -54.83 1.73 22.82
CA THR A 1016 -53.95 0.98 23.73
C THR A 1016 -54.78 -0.03 24.51
N ARG A 1017 -54.28 -1.25 24.71
CA ARG A 1017 -54.83 -2.15 25.72
C ARG A 1017 -54.08 -1.92 27.02
N TYR A 1018 -54.77 -1.39 28.02
CA TYR A 1018 -54.14 -0.90 29.25
C TYR A 1018 -54.01 -1.99 30.32
N GLY A 1019 -54.97 -2.93 30.34
CA GLY A 1019 -55.01 -4.12 31.18
C GLY A 1019 -56.14 -5.03 30.71
N GLY A 1020 -56.22 -6.28 31.22
CA GLY A 1020 -57.34 -7.23 31.03
C GLY A 1020 -58.27 -6.96 29.84
N ASP A 1021 -59.45 -6.42 30.12
CA ASP A 1021 -60.49 -5.94 29.22
C ASP A 1021 -60.61 -4.40 29.16
N GLU A 1022 -59.55 -3.71 29.61
CA GLU A 1022 -59.44 -2.26 29.66
C GLU A 1022 -58.65 -1.71 28.46
N PHE A 1023 -59.22 -0.71 27.80
CA PHE A 1023 -58.63 -0.03 26.65
C PHE A 1023 -58.58 1.48 26.88
N LEU A 1024 -57.59 2.13 26.27
CA LEU A 1024 -57.54 3.59 26.15
C LEU A 1024 -57.60 3.99 24.68
N ILE A 1025 -58.39 5.03 24.37
CA ILE A 1025 -58.19 5.83 23.16
C ILE A 1025 -57.64 7.18 23.60
N THR A 1026 -56.49 7.54 23.02
CA THR A 1026 -55.86 8.86 23.21
C THR A 1026 -56.05 9.68 21.96
N LEU A 1027 -56.77 10.79 22.05
CA LEU A 1027 -56.96 11.75 20.96
C LEU A 1027 -56.03 12.94 21.13
N ILE A 1028 -55.32 13.30 20.07
CA ILE A 1028 -54.29 14.34 20.07
C ILE A 1028 -54.86 15.59 19.41
N ASN A 1029 -54.66 16.76 20.03
CA ASN A 1029 -55.17 18.06 19.58
C ASN A 1029 -56.70 18.07 19.35
N SER A 1030 -57.41 17.33 20.20
CA SER A 1030 -58.87 17.18 20.14
C SER A 1030 -59.56 18.19 21.07
N ASN A 1031 -60.89 18.21 21.07
CA ASN A 1031 -61.70 18.99 22.02
C ASN A 1031 -62.75 18.09 22.68
N LYS A 1032 -63.40 18.60 23.75
CA LYS A 1032 -64.42 17.85 24.52
C LYS A 1032 -65.54 17.27 23.65
N GLN A 1033 -66.00 18.02 22.66
CA GLN A 1033 -67.10 17.59 21.80
C GLN A 1033 -66.69 16.44 20.88
N ASN A 1034 -65.49 16.51 20.30
CA ASN A 1034 -64.94 15.45 19.47
C ASN A 1034 -64.68 14.18 20.29
N ALA A 1035 -64.13 14.30 21.50
CA ALA A 1035 -63.93 13.17 22.40
C ALA A 1035 -65.26 12.46 22.75
N LEU A 1036 -66.32 13.22 23.02
CA LEU A 1036 -67.67 12.67 23.24
C LEU A 1036 -68.22 11.96 22.01
N VAL A 1037 -68.04 12.53 20.81
CA VAL A 1037 -68.48 11.92 19.55
C VAL A 1037 -67.73 10.61 19.29
N THR A 1038 -66.41 10.59 19.47
CA THR A 1038 -65.59 9.37 19.31
C THR A 1038 -65.98 8.30 20.31
N ALA A 1039 -66.25 8.66 21.57
CA ALA A 1039 -66.69 7.71 22.59
C ALA A 1039 -68.07 7.11 22.27
N LYS A 1040 -69.04 7.94 21.88
CA LYS A 1040 -70.36 7.46 21.45
C LYS A 1040 -70.26 6.56 20.23
N LEU A 1041 -69.44 6.93 19.25
CA LEU A 1041 -69.17 6.09 18.08
C LEU A 1041 -68.57 4.74 18.48
N ALA A 1042 -67.63 4.70 19.43
CA ALA A 1042 -67.08 3.44 19.94
C ALA A 1042 -68.14 2.56 20.60
N LEU A 1043 -68.96 3.13 21.48
CA LEU A 1043 -70.05 2.42 22.14
C LEU A 1043 -71.07 1.88 21.12
N ASP A 1044 -71.55 2.74 20.22
CA ASP A 1044 -72.56 2.39 19.21
C ASP A 1044 -72.04 1.34 18.23
N THR A 1045 -70.77 1.45 17.82
CA THR A 1045 -70.15 0.48 16.89
C THR A 1045 -69.99 -0.88 17.54
N ILE A 1046 -69.60 -0.95 18.82
CA ILE A 1046 -69.50 -2.21 19.55
C ILE A 1046 -70.88 -2.84 19.74
N LEU A 1047 -71.90 -2.04 20.08
CA LEU A 1047 -73.29 -2.52 20.21
C LEU A 1047 -73.86 -3.01 18.87
N ALA A 1048 -73.57 -2.34 17.77
CA ALA A 1048 -74.05 -2.69 16.42
C ALA A 1048 -73.50 -4.04 15.91
N LYS A 1049 -72.43 -4.58 16.50
CA LYS A 1049 -71.85 -5.89 16.15
C LYS A 1049 -72.69 -7.08 16.64
N ASN A 1050 -73.89 -6.84 17.18
CA ASN A 1050 -74.86 -7.86 17.59
C ASN A 1050 -74.22 -8.96 18.46
N ALA A 1051 -73.56 -8.55 19.54
CA ALA A 1051 -72.87 -9.43 20.49
C ALA A 1051 -71.79 -10.34 19.89
N TYR A 1052 -71.31 -10.03 18.67
CA TYR A 1052 -70.33 -10.81 17.89
C TYR A 1052 -70.77 -12.26 17.62
N VAL A 1053 -72.09 -12.49 17.57
CA VAL A 1053 -72.66 -13.84 17.43
C VAL A 1053 -72.18 -14.56 16.18
N SER A 1054 -72.01 -13.86 15.05
CA SER A 1054 -71.54 -14.47 13.80
C SER A 1054 -70.08 -14.89 13.89
N GLN A 1055 -69.20 -14.05 14.46
CA GLN A 1055 -67.78 -14.36 14.66
C GLN A 1055 -67.60 -15.54 15.63
N ILE A 1056 -68.32 -15.54 16.76
CA ILE A 1056 -68.25 -16.62 17.75
C ILE A 1056 -68.80 -17.92 17.17
N SER A 1057 -69.94 -17.87 16.47
CA SER A 1057 -70.53 -19.07 15.87
C SER A 1057 -69.62 -19.67 14.80
N SER A 1058 -68.95 -18.82 14.02
CA SER A 1058 -67.95 -19.25 13.03
C SER A 1058 -66.72 -19.88 13.70
N PHE A 1059 -66.23 -19.29 14.79
CA PHE A 1059 -65.04 -19.77 15.50
C PHE A 1059 -65.29 -21.11 16.21
N LEU A 1060 -66.47 -21.29 16.81
CA LEU A 1060 -66.84 -22.53 17.51
C LEU A 1060 -67.46 -23.60 16.60
N GLY A 1061 -67.74 -23.28 15.34
CA GLY A 1061 -68.36 -24.22 14.38
C GLY A 1061 -69.80 -24.63 14.74
N ARG A 1062 -70.51 -23.85 15.56
CA ARG A 1062 -71.90 -24.11 16.00
C ARG A 1062 -72.68 -22.82 16.16
N GLN A 1063 -74.01 -22.87 16.03
CA GLN A 1063 -74.86 -21.71 16.32
C GLN A 1063 -74.82 -21.38 17.82
N VAL A 1064 -74.63 -20.10 18.13
CA VAL A 1064 -74.63 -19.57 19.49
C VAL A 1064 -75.74 -18.53 19.65
N VAL A 1065 -76.43 -18.57 20.79
CA VAL A 1065 -77.43 -17.57 21.17
C VAL A 1065 -76.95 -16.86 22.42
N ILE A 1066 -76.85 -15.53 22.35
CA ILE A 1066 -76.43 -14.68 23.48
C ILE A 1066 -77.65 -13.85 23.90
N PRO A 1067 -78.11 -13.94 25.16
CA PRO A 1067 -79.20 -13.11 25.66
C PRO A 1067 -78.86 -11.61 25.52
N ARG A 1068 -79.85 -10.76 25.22
CA ARG A 1068 -79.61 -9.32 24.99
C ARG A 1068 -78.96 -8.65 26.19
N GLU A 1069 -79.32 -9.05 27.40
CA GLU A 1069 -78.77 -8.55 28.66
C GLU A 1069 -77.33 -8.99 28.93
N LYS A 1070 -76.80 -9.95 28.16
CA LYS A 1070 -75.42 -10.45 28.22
C LYS A 1070 -74.58 -10.05 27.01
N ALA A 1071 -75.13 -9.27 26.09
CA ALA A 1071 -74.36 -8.71 24.98
C ALA A 1071 -73.16 -7.91 25.51
N VAL A 1072 -71.99 -8.12 24.93
CA VAL A 1072 -70.81 -7.31 25.21
C VAL A 1072 -71.05 -5.88 24.74
N SER A 1073 -70.81 -4.93 25.65
CA SER A 1073 -70.78 -3.50 25.37
C SER A 1073 -69.54 -2.91 26.05
N CYS A 1074 -69.44 -1.60 26.16
CA CYS A 1074 -68.39 -0.96 26.93
C CYS A 1074 -68.94 0.21 27.74
N SER A 1075 -68.34 0.50 28.88
CA SER A 1075 -68.51 1.77 29.56
C SER A 1075 -67.28 2.64 29.27
N ILE A 1076 -67.50 3.95 29.08
CA ILE A 1076 -66.42 4.87 28.69
C ILE A 1076 -66.42 6.10 29.60
N GLY A 1077 -65.34 6.29 30.34
CA GLY A 1077 -65.06 7.55 31.02
C GLY A 1077 -64.13 8.43 30.18
N ILE A 1078 -64.43 9.72 30.09
CA ILE A 1078 -63.67 10.67 29.28
C ILE A 1078 -63.11 11.77 30.17
N SER A 1079 -61.83 12.07 30.02
CA SER A 1079 -61.22 13.30 30.54
C SER A 1079 -60.49 14.06 29.44
N PHE A 1080 -60.42 15.37 29.60
CA PHE A 1080 -59.85 16.29 28.63
C PHE A 1080 -59.10 17.44 29.31
N SER A 1081 -57.98 17.84 28.72
CA SER A 1081 -57.13 18.95 29.14
C SER A 1081 -56.67 19.71 27.91
N ASP A 1082 -56.80 21.04 27.96
CA ASP A 1082 -56.36 21.95 26.90
C ASP A 1082 -54.84 22.12 26.84
N ASN A 1083 -54.11 21.62 27.84
CA ASN A 1083 -52.65 21.67 27.87
C ASN A 1083 -52.11 20.60 28.82
N VAL A 1084 -51.40 19.60 28.28
CA VAL A 1084 -50.68 18.57 29.06
C VAL A 1084 -49.19 18.80 28.87
N LYS A 1085 -48.49 19.10 29.97
CA LYS A 1085 -47.08 19.52 29.98
C LYS A 1085 -46.13 18.47 30.50
N ASP A 1086 -46.62 17.57 31.36
CA ASP A 1086 -45.83 16.60 32.08
C ASP A 1086 -46.65 15.36 32.46
N ASP A 1087 -45.95 14.38 33.04
CA ASP A 1087 -46.53 13.10 33.46
C ASP A 1087 -47.53 13.25 34.61
N GLU A 1088 -47.41 14.29 35.45
CA GLU A 1088 -48.36 14.55 36.54
C GLU A 1088 -49.73 14.97 35.98
N GLU A 1089 -49.74 15.87 35.00
CA GLU A 1089 -50.96 16.28 34.29
C GLU A 1089 -51.57 15.12 33.49
N LEU A 1090 -50.75 14.29 32.85
CA LEU A 1090 -51.21 13.08 32.18
C LEU A 1090 -51.84 12.08 33.16
N ALA A 1091 -51.18 11.78 34.27
CA ALA A 1091 -51.70 10.87 35.30
C ALA A 1091 -53.04 11.37 35.87
N LYS A 1092 -53.16 12.69 36.08
CA LYS A 1092 -54.40 13.33 36.50
C LYS A 1092 -55.52 13.13 35.49
N ILE A 1093 -55.25 13.31 34.21
CA ILE A 1093 -56.24 13.13 33.13
C ILE A 1093 -56.75 11.68 33.08
N ILE A 1094 -55.84 10.70 33.20
CA ILE A 1094 -56.18 9.27 33.16
C ILE A 1094 -57.04 8.93 34.37
N LYS A 1095 -56.64 9.40 35.56
CA LYS A 1095 -57.38 9.18 36.80
C LYS A 1095 -58.80 9.76 36.73
N GLN A 1096 -58.97 10.96 36.16
CA GLN A 1096 -60.29 11.56 35.99
C GLN A 1096 -61.17 10.76 35.01
N ALA A 1097 -60.59 10.23 33.93
CA ALA A 1097 -61.31 9.38 32.99
C ALA A 1097 -61.74 8.06 33.67
N ASP A 1098 -60.85 7.46 34.46
CA ASP A 1098 -61.13 6.25 35.25
C ASP A 1098 -62.21 6.49 36.32
N GLU A 1099 -62.17 7.61 37.04
CA GLU A 1099 -63.23 7.99 37.99
C GLU A 1099 -64.61 8.11 37.32
N MET A 1100 -64.67 8.66 36.11
CA MET A 1100 -65.90 8.72 35.32
C MET A 1100 -66.37 7.34 34.88
N LEU A 1101 -65.46 6.50 34.41
CA LEU A 1101 -65.76 5.10 34.05
C LEU A 1101 -66.31 4.33 35.26
N TYR A 1102 -65.66 4.45 36.41
CA TYR A 1102 -66.09 3.82 37.67
C TYR A 1102 -67.51 4.27 38.05
N SER A 1103 -67.83 5.56 37.89
CA SER A 1103 -69.17 6.08 38.17
C SER A 1103 -70.27 5.44 37.29
N ILE A 1104 -69.94 5.01 36.08
CA ILE A 1104 -70.88 4.37 35.14
C ILE A 1104 -71.14 2.92 35.53
N LYS A 1105 -70.08 2.20 35.91
CA LYS A 1105 -70.12 0.78 36.29
C LYS A 1105 -71.04 0.51 37.48
N HIS A 1106 -71.26 1.51 38.34
CA HIS A 1106 -72.12 1.42 39.52
C HIS A 1106 -73.57 1.93 39.33
N THR A 1107 -73.93 2.50 38.18
CA THR A 1107 -75.28 3.07 37.96
C THR A 1107 -76.05 2.45 36.80
N THR A 1108 -75.46 2.37 35.60
CA THR A 1108 -76.22 2.13 34.35
C THR A 1108 -75.59 1.06 33.45
N LYS A 1109 -74.25 0.99 33.37
CA LYS A 1109 -73.47 0.18 32.39
C LYS A 1109 -73.79 0.50 30.92
N GLY A 1110 -72.82 0.34 30.02
CA GLY A 1110 -73.02 0.65 28.59
C GLY A 1110 -73.32 2.12 28.32
N ASP A 1111 -72.63 3.04 28.99
CA ASP A 1111 -72.85 4.49 28.90
C ASP A 1111 -71.51 5.24 28.76
N VAL A 1112 -71.57 6.52 28.43
CA VAL A 1112 -70.41 7.40 28.26
C VAL A 1112 -70.55 8.62 29.17
N ARG A 1113 -69.54 8.90 30.02
CA ARG A 1113 -69.50 10.12 30.85
C ARG A 1113 -68.22 10.91 30.64
N LEU A 1114 -68.40 12.22 30.45
CA LEU A 1114 -67.32 13.18 30.43
C LEU A 1114 -67.13 13.78 31.81
N TYR A 1115 -65.87 13.93 32.23
CA TYR A 1115 -65.51 14.64 33.45
C TYR A 1115 -65.84 16.13 33.28
N GLU A 1116 -66.87 16.59 33.99
CA GLU A 1116 -67.23 18.00 34.12
C GLU A 1116 -66.61 18.57 35.40
N LYS A 1117 -66.07 19.78 35.31
CA LYS A 1117 -65.24 20.40 36.34
C LYS A 1117 -66.06 21.17 37.35
#